data_AF-A0A1H8SDA6-F1
#
_entry.id   AF-A0A1H8SDA6-F1
#
_cell.length_a   1.000
_cell.length_b   1.000
_cell.length_c   1.000
_cell.angle_alpha   90.00
_cell.angle_beta   90.00
_cell.angle_gamma   90.00
#
_symmetry.space_group_name_H-M   'P 1'
#
loop_
_entity.id
_entity.type
_entity.pdbx_description
1 polymer ?
#
loop_
_entity_poly.entity_id
_entity_poly.type
_entity_poly.pdbx_seq_one_letter_code
_entity_poly.pdbx_strand_id
1 'polypeptide(L)'
;MATTDTAGGGGAQDAPQAKRAPEAARPPAAAPPADATAGDRRPLHTVALVKQVPLGDHPGTLDAQGRLRRDGFATELNPWCRRAVTRAVELGAAAGGRTTVITMGPPAAADVLREALACGADEGLLVSDPELAGADCLVTAKALAAAVRALGPVDLVLVGRSTVDGGTGTVGPMVAELLGLPFAGPALTIDTAGADTLRVVLQLDAVTETAELALPAVLAVAERSCRPAKAAPGTWPDPAPIRTLTADRLSGSRPGTASPTRVDRVRYAAPTRRPVLLSGTPAEQAARAVELVTARAAAHDGPGPRTAVPAPNAATPWTGHSRAALPGPAVLAVTGSPDDGGRALLGEAAGLAAAIGGHVVAATPPADPVALAAWGADAALRFTGTEPRPVAAALAALVRGSAALPWAVLGGATPWDREVLARLAVHLDTGLLSDLTGVGTRPGREGRVLLAGGKPASNGSHADVSSTGQPQLATLRTGAFAPRVPRALLAPIPVAALDVPHDPHVWRWGREAEDDFDALERAGTVIGLGAGVDAGRYAEIEPLRAVLGAELAATRKVTDAGALAHCRQLGVTGRAVAPRLYLAIGISGSPHHLAGVDRAGTVVAVNSDPDAPVFAHCDVGLVADWQDVVPALTAAFHRTPRPAPAVAAAP
;
A
#
# COMPACT_ATOMS: atom_id res chain seq x y z
N MET A 1 66.65 56.74 23.40
CA MET A 1 67.01 55.80 24.47
C MET A 1 66.07 54.60 24.36
N ALA A 2 66.65 53.40 24.14
CA ALA A 2 66.10 52.04 24.25
C ALA A 2 64.69 51.75 23.65
N THR A 3 64.57 51.13 22.46
CA THR A 3 64.59 49.67 22.15
C THR A 3 63.59 48.82 22.92
N THR A 4 62.57 48.31 22.23
CA THR A 4 62.33 46.86 22.04
C THR A 4 61.33 46.61 20.90
N ASP A 5 61.70 45.68 20.01
CA ASP A 5 60.92 45.11 18.92
C ASP A 5 59.68 44.34 19.41
N THR A 6 58.62 44.34 18.61
CA THR A 6 57.82 43.14 18.29
C THR A 6 56.86 43.42 17.12
N ALA A 7 57.18 42.88 15.94
CA ALA A 7 56.22 42.59 14.88
C ALA A 7 55.20 41.56 15.40
N GLY A 8 53.90 41.62 15.13
CA GLY A 8 53.25 41.77 13.82
C GLY A 8 52.54 40.45 13.49
N GLY A 9 51.34 40.23 14.05
CA GLY A 9 50.48 39.06 13.79
C GLY A 9 49.02 39.49 13.82
N GLY A 10 48.32 39.27 12.69
CA GLY A 10 47.03 39.87 12.36
C GLY A 10 45.86 39.48 13.28
N GLY A 11 45.07 40.49 13.65
CA GLY A 11 43.72 40.32 14.18
C GLY A 11 42.69 40.52 13.07
N ALA A 12 42.00 39.45 12.68
CA ALA A 12 40.71 39.54 12.01
C ALA A 12 39.64 39.63 13.10
N GLN A 13 38.83 40.69 13.04
CA GLN A 13 37.72 40.94 13.95
C GLN A 13 36.59 39.94 13.72
N ASP A 14 36.03 39.45 14.82
CA ASP A 14 34.92 38.50 14.90
C ASP A 14 33.68 38.97 14.13
N ALA A 15 33.21 38.11 13.22
CA ALA A 15 31.87 38.12 12.67
C ALA A 15 30.96 37.21 13.52
N PRO A 16 29.67 37.55 13.71
CA PRO A 16 28.80 36.87 14.66
C PRO A 16 28.55 35.43 14.23
N GLN A 17 28.87 34.47 15.12
CA GLN A 17 28.51 33.07 14.97
C GLN A 17 27.00 32.92 14.80
N ALA A 18 26.57 32.61 13.58
CA ALA A 18 25.20 32.21 13.30
C ALA A 18 24.89 30.92 14.07
N LYS A 19 23.91 30.99 14.97
CA LYS A 19 23.37 29.86 15.72
C LYS A 19 22.99 28.75 14.74
N ARG A 20 23.63 27.59 14.85
CA ARG A 20 23.22 26.34 14.21
C ARG A 20 21.73 26.12 14.46
N ALA A 21 20.96 25.91 13.38
CA ALA A 21 19.59 25.43 13.47
C ALA A 21 19.59 24.07 14.20
N PRO A 22 18.61 23.81 15.08
CA PRO A 22 18.56 22.56 15.82
C PRO A 22 18.31 21.41 14.83
N GLU A 23 19.17 20.41 14.92
CA GLU A 23 18.98 19.08 14.34
C GLU A 23 17.59 18.58 14.76
N ALA A 24 16.71 18.29 13.80
CA ALA A 24 15.35 17.84 14.09
C ALA A 24 15.46 16.52 14.87
N ALA A 25 15.22 16.59 16.17
CA ALA A 25 15.32 15.46 17.07
C ALA A 25 14.37 14.37 16.58
N ARG A 26 14.95 13.19 16.29
CA ARG A 26 14.24 11.92 16.23
C ARG A 26 13.25 11.87 17.42
N PRO A 27 11.97 11.51 17.23
CA PRO A 27 11.07 11.37 18.37
C PRO A 27 11.77 10.49 19.40
N PRO A 28 11.85 10.92 20.68
CA PRO A 28 12.55 10.15 21.69
C PRO A 28 11.95 8.75 21.68
N ALA A 29 12.81 7.72 21.73
CA ALA A 29 12.33 6.41 22.15
C ALA A 29 11.57 6.66 23.45
N ALA A 30 10.27 6.33 23.46
CA ALA A 30 9.47 6.51 24.66
C ALA A 30 10.25 5.89 25.81
N ALA A 31 10.57 6.69 26.83
CA ALA A 31 11.16 6.14 28.03
C ALA A 31 10.21 5.01 28.48
N PRO A 32 10.75 3.81 28.78
CA PRO A 32 9.89 2.74 29.29
C PRO A 32 9.11 3.32 30.47
N PRO A 33 7.81 3.02 30.61
CA PRO A 33 7.05 3.47 31.77
C PRO A 33 7.85 3.10 33.02
N ALA A 34 8.23 4.12 33.80
CA ALA A 34 8.85 3.91 35.09
C ALA A 34 7.84 3.15 35.95
N ASP A 35 8.29 2.03 36.51
CA ASP A 35 7.55 1.10 37.36
C ASP A 35 6.43 0.27 36.70
N ALA A 36 6.83 -0.60 35.77
CA ALA A 36 6.41 -2.00 35.90
C ALA A 36 7.65 -2.79 36.32
N THR A 37 7.66 -3.33 37.53
CA THR A 37 8.76 -4.13 38.06
C THR A 37 9.13 -5.22 37.05
N ALA A 38 10.43 -5.38 36.76
CA ALA A 38 10.95 -6.36 35.79
C ALA A 38 10.68 -7.83 36.17
N GLY A 39 9.93 -8.09 37.25
CA GLY A 39 9.67 -9.41 37.82
C GLY A 39 8.34 -10.06 37.45
N ASP A 40 7.45 -9.40 36.70
CA ASP A 40 6.06 -9.88 36.48
C ASP A 40 5.67 -10.10 35.00
N ARG A 41 6.63 -10.08 34.08
CA ARG A 41 6.36 -10.33 32.65
C ARG A 41 6.50 -11.82 32.33
N ARG A 42 5.39 -12.46 31.97
CA ARG A 42 5.42 -13.86 31.52
C ARG A 42 6.20 -14.00 30.20
N PRO A 43 6.94 -15.09 29.98
CA PRO A 43 7.55 -15.40 28.70
C PRO A 43 6.53 -15.37 27.56
N LEU A 44 6.80 -14.58 26.51
CA LEU A 44 5.94 -14.50 25.33
C LEU A 44 6.38 -15.50 24.27
N HIS A 45 5.43 -16.28 23.76
CA HIS A 45 5.61 -17.02 22.51
C HIS A 45 5.15 -16.14 21.34
N THR A 46 6.12 -15.61 20.61
CA THR A 46 5.89 -14.82 19.39
C THR A 46 5.98 -15.71 18.15
N VAL A 47 5.17 -15.39 17.15
CA VAL A 47 5.14 -16.10 15.86
C VAL A 47 5.26 -15.10 14.73
N ALA A 48 6.19 -15.27 13.80
CA ALA A 48 6.24 -14.47 12.57
C ALA A 48 5.74 -15.29 11.37
N LEU A 49 4.68 -14.83 10.69
CA LEU A 49 4.24 -15.42 9.43
C LEU A 49 4.94 -14.73 8.26
N VAL A 50 5.67 -15.52 7.48
CA VAL A 50 6.54 -15.00 6.42
C VAL A 50 6.21 -15.60 5.06
N LYS A 51 6.68 -14.92 4.01
CA LYS A 51 6.48 -15.33 2.62
C LYS A 51 7.80 -15.24 1.85
N GLN A 52 8.06 -16.25 1.03
CA GLN A 52 9.11 -16.22 0.01
C GLN A 52 8.60 -15.51 -1.26
N VAL A 53 9.40 -14.60 -1.80
CA VAL A 53 9.12 -13.85 -3.03
C VAL A 53 10.30 -13.96 -4.01
N PRO A 54 10.09 -13.77 -5.32
CA PRO A 54 11.19 -13.72 -6.29
C PRO A 54 12.19 -12.60 -5.99
N LEU A 55 13.48 -12.84 -6.24
CA LEU A 55 14.57 -11.87 -6.17
C LEU A 55 14.89 -11.35 -7.58
N GLY A 56 14.88 -10.02 -7.78
CA GLY A 56 15.26 -9.38 -9.05
C GLY A 56 14.22 -9.47 -10.18
N ASP A 57 14.52 -8.85 -11.33
CA ASP A 57 13.63 -8.77 -12.50
C ASP A 57 13.79 -9.95 -13.46
N HIS A 58 12.81 -10.85 -13.53
CA HIS A 58 12.84 -12.00 -14.44
C HIS A 58 11.49 -12.30 -15.12
N PRO A 59 11.51 -12.77 -16.38
CA PRO A 59 10.33 -13.15 -17.14
C PRO A 59 9.81 -14.54 -16.71
N GLY A 60 8.94 -14.60 -15.71
CA GLY A 60 8.24 -15.82 -15.34
C GLY A 60 7.32 -16.32 -16.47
N THR A 61 7.12 -17.64 -16.55
CA THR A 61 6.16 -18.28 -17.46
C THR A 61 5.04 -18.92 -16.66
N LEU A 62 3.84 -19.09 -17.24
CA LEU A 62 2.76 -19.83 -16.60
C LEU A 62 2.85 -21.33 -16.92
N ASP A 63 2.45 -22.20 -15.98
CA ASP A 63 2.24 -23.62 -16.24
C ASP A 63 0.90 -23.89 -16.95
N ALA A 64 0.65 -25.14 -17.31
CA ALA A 64 -0.57 -25.56 -18.01
C ALA A 64 -1.86 -25.31 -17.20
N GLN A 65 -1.75 -25.02 -15.89
CA GLN A 65 -2.84 -24.77 -14.97
C GLN A 65 -3.04 -23.27 -14.67
N GLY A 66 -2.20 -22.40 -15.26
CA GLY A 66 -2.25 -20.95 -15.05
C GLY A 66 -1.54 -20.48 -13.77
N ARG A 67 -0.68 -21.31 -13.18
CA ARG A 67 0.18 -20.92 -12.05
C ARG A 67 1.50 -20.37 -12.58
N LEU A 68 2.08 -19.39 -11.90
CA LEU A 68 3.42 -18.91 -12.24
C LEU A 68 4.45 -20.02 -11.97
N ARG A 69 5.17 -20.47 -13.00
CA ARG A 69 6.34 -21.34 -12.84
C ARG A 69 7.40 -20.58 -12.06
N ARG A 70 7.90 -21.19 -11.00
CA ARG A 70 8.87 -20.59 -10.07
C ARG A 70 10.20 -21.35 -9.98
N ASP A 71 10.35 -22.44 -10.74
CA ASP A 71 11.55 -23.28 -10.71
C ASP A 71 12.75 -22.52 -11.30
N GLY A 72 13.87 -22.50 -10.57
CA GLY A 72 15.14 -21.91 -11.02
C GLY A 72 15.32 -20.41 -10.78
N PHE A 73 14.35 -19.71 -10.18
CA PHE A 73 14.54 -18.29 -9.83
C PHE A 73 15.18 -18.12 -8.46
N ALA A 74 16.08 -17.13 -8.36
CA ALA A 74 16.50 -16.64 -7.05
C ALA A 74 15.26 -16.09 -6.31
N THR A 75 15.18 -16.39 -5.02
CA THR A 75 14.08 -15.95 -4.16
C THR A 75 14.63 -15.34 -2.90
N GLU A 76 13.80 -14.59 -2.18
CA GLU A 76 14.16 -14.00 -0.91
C GLU A 76 12.98 -13.97 0.07
N LEU A 77 13.28 -13.79 1.35
CA LEU A 77 12.29 -13.42 2.35
C LEU A 77 11.69 -12.05 1.99
N ASN A 78 10.35 -12.01 1.87
CA ASN A 78 9.61 -10.79 1.57
C ASN A 78 10.08 -9.62 2.46
N PRO A 79 10.46 -8.46 1.88
CA PRO A 79 11.00 -7.34 2.66
C PRO A 79 10.10 -6.83 3.79
N TRP A 80 8.79 -6.99 3.67
CA TRP A 80 7.84 -6.68 4.74
C TRP A 80 7.88 -7.68 5.88
N CYS A 81 8.02 -8.97 5.55
CA CYS A 81 8.10 -10.06 6.52
C CYS A 81 9.42 -10.00 7.32
N ARG A 82 10.52 -9.50 6.74
CA ARG A 82 11.78 -9.28 7.47
C ARG A 82 11.62 -8.42 8.73
N ARG A 83 10.72 -7.43 8.68
CA ARG A 83 10.43 -6.55 9.84
C ARG A 83 9.54 -7.24 10.87
N ALA A 84 8.61 -8.08 10.41
CA ALA A 84 7.83 -8.94 11.30
C ALA A 84 8.74 -9.92 12.06
N VAL A 85 9.75 -10.51 11.39
CA VAL A 85 10.76 -11.36 12.04
C VAL A 85 11.55 -10.56 13.09
N THR A 86 12.10 -9.39 12.73
CA THR A 86 12.84 -8.55 13.69
C THR A 86 12.01 -8.25 14.93
N ARG A 87 10.76 -7.78 14.76
CA ARG A 87 9.88 -7.47 15.90
C ARG A 87 9.50 -8.70 16.72
N ALA A 88 9.30 -9.86 16.09
CA ALA A 88 8.96 -11.09 16.80
C ALA A 88 10.12 -11.53 17.71
N VAL A 89 11.35 -11.50 17.18
CA VAL A 89 12.57 -11.83 17.92
C VAL A 89 12.81 -10.84 19.05
N GLU A 90 12.73 -9.53 18.77
CA GLU A 90 12.93 -8.49 19.79
C GLU A 90 11.94 -8.61 20.95
N LEU A 91 10.64 -8.77 20.64
CA LEU A 91 9.59 -8.88 21.67
C LEU A 91 9.65 -10.20 22.43
N GLY A 92 9.93 -11.31 21.73
CA GLY A 92 10.10 -12.62 22.35
C GLY A 92 11.29 -12.64 23.31
N ALA A 93 12.44 -12.17 22.86
CA ALA A 93 13.66 -12.11 23.67
C ALA A 93 13.52 -11.15 24.86
N ALA A 94 12.91 -9.98 24.67
CA ALA A 94 12.69 -9.01 25.74
C ALA A 94 11.76 -9.54 26.85
N ALA A 95 10.86 -10.48 26.51
CA ALA A 95 10.01 -11.17 27.48
C ALA A 95 10.63 -12.45 28.06
N GLY A 96 11.85 -12.84 27.66
CA GLY A 96 12.44 -14.13 28.03
C GLY A 96 11.69 -15.34 27.46
N GLY A 97 10.95 -15.13 26.36
CA GLY A 97 10.18 -16.14 25.67
C GLY A 97 10.89 -16.69 24.43
N ARG A 98 10.12 -17.11 23.44
CA ARG A 98 10.62 -17.76 22.22
C ARG A 98 9.88 -17.29 20.98
N THR A 99 10.52 -17.44 19.82
CA THR A 99 10.04 -17.00 18.52
C THR A 99 9.98 -18.16 17.54
N THR A 100 8.80 -18.44 16.98
CA THR A 100 8.62 -19.39 15.87
C THR A 100 8.36 -18.63 14.56
N VAL A 101 9.01 -19.03 13.47
CA VAL A 101 8.76 -18.45 12.14
C VAL A 101 8.06 -19.48 11.27
N ILE A 102 6.94 -19.10 10.66
CA ILE A 102 6.12 -19.98 9.81
C ILE A 102 6.11 -19.45 8.38
N THR A 103 6.35 -20.31 7.40
CA THR A 103 6.15 -20.01 5.98
C THR A 103 5.32 -21.09 5.33
N MET A 104 4.53 -20.71 4.32
CA MET A 104 3.84 -21.65 3.44
C MET A 104 4.45 -21.57 2.04
N GLY A 105 4.88 -22.70 1.49
CA GLY A 105 5.51 -22.73 0.18
C GLY A 105 6.08 -24.10 -0.19
N PRO A 106 6.73 -24.20 -1.37
CA PRO A 106 7.46 -25.42 -1.75
C PRO A 106 8.62 -25.69 -0.78
N PRO A 107 9.28 -26.87 -0.83
CA PRO A 107 10.42 -27.19 0.02
C PRO A 107 11.55 -26.13 0.00
N ALA A 108 11.78 -25.48 -1.15
CA ALA A 108 12.74 -24.38 -1.27
C ALA A 108 12.40 -23.13 -0.45
N ALA A 109 11.17 -22.99 0.05
CA ALA A 109 10.78 -21.93 0.98
C ALA A 109 11.43 -22.09 2.37
N ALA A 110 12.03 -23.24 2.68
CA ALA A 110 12.83 -23.42 3.90
C ALA A 110 13.96 -22.38 4.01
N ASP A 111 14.51 -21.89 2.90
CA ASP A 111 15.58 -20.88 2.90
C ASP A 111 15.19 -19.59 3.62
N VAL A 112 13.94 -19.13 3.49
CA VAL A 112 13.50 -17.91 4.20
C VAL A 112 13.36 -18.14 5.72
N LEU A 113 13.11 -19.39 6.14
CA LEU A 113 13.14 -19.77 7.55
C LEU A 113 14.59 -19.81 8.07
N ARG A 114 15.51 -20.34 7.27
CA ARG A 114 16.94 -20.37 7.63
C ARG A 114 17.52 -18.96 7.78
N GLU A 115 17.15 -18.03 6.89
CA GLU A 115 17.47 -16.61 7.02
C GLU A 115 16.93 -16.04 8.35
N ALA A 116 15.69 -16.37 8.72
CA ALA A 116 15.07 -15.90 9.96
C ALA A 116 15.72 -16.50 11.22
N LEU A 117 16.07 -17.79 11.22
CA LEU A 117 16.83 -18.44 12.30
C LEU A 117 18.21 -17.79 12.48
N ALA A 118 18.91 -17.50 11.39
CA ALA A 118 20.17 -16.75 11.44
C ALA A 118 20.02 -15.32 11.98
N CYS A 119 18.80 -14.77 11.97
CA CYS A 119 18.46 -13.48 12.56
C CYS A 119 17.92 -13.57 14.00
N GLY A 120 17.97 -14.74 14.64
CA GLY A 120 17.64 -14.92 16.05
C GLY A 120 16.26 -15.52 16.34
N ALA A 121 15.54 -16.04 15.34
CA ALA A 121 14.39 -16.89 15.60
C ALA A 121 14.83 -18.25 16.16
N ASP A 122 14.02 -18.84 17.04
CA ASP A 122 14.34 -20.11 17.72
C ASP A 122 13.93 -21.33 16.89
N GLU A 123 12.76 -21.26 16.25
CA GLU A 123 12.15 -22.38 15.53
C GLU A 123 11.62 -21.98 14.14
N GLY A 124 11.69 -22.91 13.20
CA GLY A 124 11.10 -22.78 11.86
C GLY A 124 10.01 -23.81 11.61
N LEU A 125 8.91 -23.40 10.98
CA LEU A 125 7.81 -24.27 10.56
C LEU A 125 7.48 -24.03 9.08
N LEU A 126 7.69 -25.04 8.27
CA LEU A 126 7.32 -25.05 6.86
C LEU A 126 5.96 -25.74 6.68
N VAL A 127 4.98 -25.01 6.17
CA VAL A 127 3.74 -25.59 5.63
C VAL A 127 3.95 -25.87 4.15
N SER A 128 4.07 -27.14 3.78
CA SER A 128 4.39 -27.55 2.40
C SER A 128 3.61 -28.79 2.01
N ASP A 129 2.70 -28.62 1.06
CA ASP A 129 1.90 -29.72 0.51
C ASP A 129 1.51 -29.41 -0.96
N PRO A 130 1.62 -30.38 -1.89
CA PRO A 130 1.13 -30.21 -3.26
C PRO A 130 -0.34 -29.78 -3.37
N GLU A 131 -1.21 -30.16 -2.44
CA GLU A 131 -2.62 -29.76 -2.44
C GLU A 131 -2.82 -28.26 -2.20
N LEU A 132 -1.84 -27.60 -1.58
CA LEU A 132 -1.84 -26.15 -1.33
C LEU A 132 -1.26 -25.35 -2.52
N ALA A 133 -0.82 -26.03 -3.59
CA ALA A 133 -0.26 -25.37 -4.75
C ALA A 133 -1.30 -24.52 -5.50
N GLY A 134 -1.00 -23.21 -5.63
CA GLY A 134 -1.91 -22.24 -6.24
C GLY A 134 -3.04 -21.77 -5.31
N ALA A 135 -2.90 -21.97 -4.00
CA ALA A 135 -3.79 -21.42 -2.99
C ALA A 135 -4.00 -19.90 -3.15
N ASP A 136 -5.23 -19.44 -2.92
CA ASP A 136 -5.52 -18.02 -2.76
C ASP A 136 -5.22 -17.54 -1.33
N CYS A 137 -5.54 -16.27 -1.05
CA CYS A 137 -5.31 -15.67 0.27
C CYS A 137 -6.08 -16.39 1.38
N LEU A 138 -7.32 -16.84 1.12
CA LEU A 138 -8.15 -17.47 2.14
C LEU A 138 -7.66 -18.89 2.46
N VAL A 139 -7.32 -19.67 1.44
CA VAL A 139 -6.70 -20.99 1.61
C VAL A 139 -5.37 -20.86 2.36
N THR A 140 -4.54 -19.89 1.97
CA THR A 140 -3.28 -19.59 2.65
C THR A 140 -3.51 -19.25 4.13
N ALA A 141 -4.48 -18.38 4.42
CA ALA A 141 -4.80 -17.98 5.79
C ALA A 141 -5.32 -19.16 6.63
N LYS A 142 -6.15 -20.05 6.06
CA LYS A 142 -6.61 -21.27 6.74
C LYS A 142 -5.46 -22.20 7.10
N ALA A 143 -4.54 -22.44 6.16
CA ALA A 143 -3.37 -23.27 6.41
C ALA A 143 -2.44 -22.68 7.48
N LEU A 144 -2.17 -21.37 7.41
CA LEU A 144 -1.35 -20.68 8.41
C LEU A 144 -2.03 -20.62 9.78
N ALA A 145 -3.34 -20.35 9.87
CA ALA A 145 -4.08 -20.37 11.12
C ALA A 145 -4.08 -21.78 11.75
N ALA A 146 -4.24 -22.84 10.94
CA ALA A 146 -4.11 -24.22 11.42
C ALA A 146 -2.70 -24.53 11.93
N ALA A 147 -1.66 -24.05 11.25
CA ALA A 147 -0.28 -24.20 11.69
C ALA A 147 -0.01 -23.46 13.02
N VAL A 148 -0.54 -22.24 13.18
CA VAL A 148 -0.45 -21.48 14.45
C VAL A 148 -1.14 -22.26 15.58
N ARG A 149 -2.34 -22.81 15.36
CA ARG A 149 -3.03 -23.63 16.38
C ARG A 149 -2.23 -24.89 16.75
N ALA A 150 -1.53 -25.49 15.79
CA ALA A 150 -0.71 -26.68 16.03
C ALA A 150 0.53 -26.42 16.91
N LEU A 151 0.92 -25.15 17.11
CA LEU A 151 1.98 -24.78 18.05
C LEU A 151 1.51 -24.74 19.51
N GLY A 152 0.20 -24.80 19.77
CA GLY A 152 -0.38 -24.57 21.09
C GLY A 152 -0.58 -23.08 21.38
N PRO A 153 -0.53 -22.66 22.66
CA PRO A 153 -0.68 -21.26 23.04
C PRO A 153 0.38 -20.37 22.37
N VAL A 154 -0.08 -19.29 21.74
CA VAL A 154 0.71 -18.24 21.11
C VAL A 154 0.19 -16.91 21.62
N ASP A 155 1.09 -16.03 22.05
CA ASP A 155 0.73 -14.72 22.59
C ASP A 155 0.60 -13.68 21.48
N LEU A 156 1.52 -13.70 20.51
CA LEU A 156 1.56 -12.66 19.48
C LEU A 156 1.96 -13.23 18.12
N VAL A 157 1.10 -13.02 17.12
CA VAL A 157 1.41 -13.33 15.72
C VAL A 157 1.73 -12.04 14.97
N LEU A 158 2.91 -11.96 14.37
CA LEU A 158 3.40 -10.82 13.58
C LEU A 158 3.42 -11.17 12.10
N VAL A 159 2.94 -10.24 11.28
CA VAL A 159 2.92 -10.37 9.81
C VAL A 159 3.51 -9.12 9.16
N GLY A 160 4.01 -9.24 7.93
CA GLY A 160 4.36 -8.06 7.14
C GLY A 160 3.12 -7.29 6.67
N ARG A 161 3.23 -5.97 6.45
CA ARG A 161 2.15 -5.12 5.89
C ARG A 161 1.55 -5.67 4.60
N SER A 162 2.39 -6.14 3.67
CA SER A 162 1.98 -6.60 2.35
C SER A 162 3.05 -7.50 1.71
N THR A 163 2.93 -7.83 0.44
CA THR A 163 3.95 -8.55 -0.33
C THR A 163 4.32 -7.81 -1.60
N VAL A 164 5.59 -7.84 -1.96
CA VAL A 164 6.11 -7.12 -3.14
C VAL A 164 5.64 -7.73 -4.48
N ASP A 165 5.37 -9.04 -4.50
CA ASP A 165 5.04 -9.81 -5.71
C ASP A 165 3.55 -9.79 -6.09
N GLY A 166 2.68 -9.29 -5.20
CA GLY A 166 1.24 -9.32 -5.44
C GLY A 166 0.42 -8.33 -4.63
N GLY A 167 1.06 -7.44 -3.86
CA GLY A 167 0.38 -6.43 -3.05
C GLY A 167 -0.57 -7.03 -2.01
N THR A 168 -0.38 -8.30 -1.63
CA THR A 168 -1.32 -9.02 -0.76
C THR A 168 -1.12 -8.56 0.68
N GLY A 169 -2.07 -7.80 1.21
CA GLY A 169 -2.09 -7.30 2.60
C GLY A 169 -3.25 -7.84 3.43
N THR A 170 -3.81 -8.99 3.03
CA THR A 170 -5.10 -9.50 3.54
C THR A 170 -4.96 -10.78 4.38
N VAL A 171 -3.86 -11.53 4.21
CA VAL A 171 -3.65 -12.82 4.92
C VAL A 171 -3.58 -12.64 6.44
N GLY A 172 -2.92 -11.59 6.93
CA GLY A 172 -2.84 -11.29 8.37
C GLY A 172 -4.22 -11.13 9.04
N PRO A 173 -5.06 -10.19 8.57
CA PRO A 173 -6.44 -10.06 9.03
C PRO A 173 -7.27 -11.36 8.92
N MET A 174 -7.10 -12.13 7.84
CA MET A 174 -7.79 -13.42 7.69
C MET A 174 -7.36 -14.42 8.77
N VAL A 175 -6.06 -14.51 9.06
CA VAL A 175 -5.53 -15.36 10.14
C VAL A 175 -6.09 -14.91 11.49
N ALA A 176 -6.15 -13.61 11.75
CA ALA A 176 -6.71 -13.07 12.99
C ALA A 176 -8.19 -13.47 13.16
N GLU A 177 -9.00 -13.32 12.11
CA GLU A 177 -10.41 -13.74 12.12
C GLU A 177 -10.55 -15.24 12.36
N LEU A 178 -9.76 -16.07 11.66
CA LEU A 178 -9.78 -17.51 11.82
C LEU A 178 -9.39 -17.93 13.24
N LEU A 179 -8.41 -17.27 13.86
CA LEU A 179 -7.98 -17.56 15.22
C LEU A 179 -8.90 -16.93 16.29
N GLY A 180 -9.86 -16.08 15.92
CA GLY A 180 -10.71 -15.34 16.85
C GLY A 180 -9.96 -14.25 17.63
N LEU A 181 -8.87 -13.73 17.06
CA LEU A 181 -7.97 -12.77 17.72
C LEU A 181 -8.17 -11.33 17.22
N PRO A 182 -7.90 -10.32 18.06
CA PRO A 182 -7.82 -8.93 17.62
C PRO A 182 -6.70 -8.73 16.60
N PHE A 183 -6.89 -7.76 15.70
CA PHE A 183 -5.89 -7.35 14.72
C PHE A 183 -5.71 -5.84 14.73
N ALA A 184 -4.46 -5.41 14.54
CA ALA A 184 -4.18 -4.05 14.10
C ALA A 184 -2.93 -4.01 13.23
N GLY A 185 -2.84 -2.97 12.41
CA GLY A 185 -1.65 -2.71 11.63
C GLY A 185 -1.92 -1.85 10.39
N PRO A 186 -0.85 -1.44 9.71
CA PRO A 186 0.54 -1.75 10.03
C PRO A 186 1.09 -0.87 11.17
N ALA A 187 1.77 -1.46 12.15
CA ALA A 187 2.30 -0.79 13.33
C ALA A 187 3.73 -0.25 13.11
N LEU A 188 3.94 1.05 13.38
CA LEU A 188 5.24 1.72 13.47
C LEU A 188 5.95 1.36 14.77
N THR A 189 5.28 1.57 15.91
CA THR A 189 5.79 1.22 17.23
C THR A 189 4.96 0.07 17.81
N ILE A 190 5.61 -0.77 18.62
CA ILE A 190 4.97 -1.88 19.31
C ILE A 190 5.60 -1.94 20.70
N ASP A 191 4.79 -1.57 21.69
CA ASP A 191 5.20 -1.47 23.08
C ASP A 191 4.26 -2.33 23.94
N THR A 192 4.78 -2.88 25.02
CA THR A 192 3.98 -3.58 26.02
C THR A 192 3.42 -2.55 27.01
N ALA A 193 2.09 -2.44 27.09
CA ALA A 193 1.39 -1.49 27.97
C ALA A 193 0.85 -2.15 29.25
N GLY A 194 1.06 -3.45 29.42
CA GLY A 194 0.70 -4.25 30.57
C GLY A 194 1.12 -5.71 30.37
N ALA A 195 0.69 -6.60 31.25
CA ALA A 195 0.96 -8.04 31.12
C ALA A 195 0.25 -8.65 29.90
N ASP A 196 -0.98 -8.21 29.61
CA ASP A 196 -1.83 -8.76 28.55
C ASP A 196 -2.27 -7.69 27.53
N THR A 197 -1.50 -6.61 27.38
CA THR A 197 -1.87 -5.49 26.50
C THR A 197 -0.68 -4.95 25.74
N LEU A 198 -0.86 -4.78 24.43
CA LEU A 198 0.08 -4.09 23.54
C LEU A 198 -0.45 -2.70 23.21
N ARG A 199 0.44 -1.72 23.19
CA ARG A 199 0.19 -0.39 22.65
C ARG A 199 0.99 -0.23 21.36
N VAL A 200 0.33 0.27 20.32
CA VAL A 200 0.91 0.42 18.99
C VAL A 200 0.59 1.79 18.42
N VAL A 201 1.52 2.37 17.67
CA VAL A 201 1.21 3.47 16.75
C VAL A 201 1.08 2.89 15.35
N LEU A 202 -0.10 3.01 14.75
CA LEU A 202 -0.40 2.56 13.41
C LEU A 202 0.01 3.61 12.38
N GLN A 203 0.62 3.17 11.28
CA GLN A 203 0.81 3.96 10.08
C GLN A 203 -0.33 3.65 9.11
N LEU A 204 -1.29 4.56 9.03
CA LEU A 204 -2.27 4.56 7.96
C LEU A 204 -1.74 5.43 6.81
N ASP A 205 -2.49 5.53 5.72
CA ASP A 205 -1.94 6.16 4.52
C ASP A 205 -1.72 7.68 4.68
N ALA A 206 -2.65 8.36 5.37
CA ALA A 206 -2.61 9.81 5.60
C ALA A 206 -2.39 10.22 7.07
N VAL A 207 -2.56 9.27 7.98
CA VAL A 207 -2.61 9.54 9.41
C VAL A 207 -1.81 8.49 10.18
N THR A 208 -1.32 8.88 11.34
CA THR A 208 -0.99 7.94 12.41
C THR A 208 -2.17 7.81 13.36
N GLU A 209 -2.30 6.65 13.99
CA GLU A 209 -3.35 6.40 14.99
C GLU A 209 -2.74 5.56 16.12
N THR A 210 -3.05 5.88 17.38
CA THR A 210 -2.65 5.02 18.50
C THR A 210 -3.72 3.97 18.74
N ALA A 211 -3.31 2.73 19.01
CA ALA A 211 -4.21 1.67 19.41
C ALA A 211 -3.65 0.83 20.56
N GLU A 212 -4.55 0.24 21.35
CA GLU A 212 -4.25 -0.83 22.30
C GLU A 212 -4.97 -2.11 21.92
N LEU A 213 -4.31 -3.25 22.14
CA LEU A 213 -4.83 -4.57 21.83
C LEU A 213 -4.62 -5.52 23.01
N ALA A 214 -5.67 -6.27 23.35
CA ALA A 214 -5.56 -7.39 24.27
C ALA A 214 -4.74 -8.54 23.65
N LEU A 215 -3.86 -9.15 24.45
CA LEU A 215 -3.19 -10.40 24.08
C LEU A 215 -4.10 -11.61 24.39
N PRO A 216 -4.06 -12.69 23.59
CA PRO A 216 -3.24 -12.86 22.39
C PRO A 216 -3.74 -12.06 21.18
N ALA A 217 -2.84 -11.63 20.28
CA ALA A 217 -3.17 -10.75 19.16
C ALA A 217 -2.44 -11.10 17.86
N VAL A 218 -2.94 -10.56 16.74
CA VAL A 218 -2.23 -10.53 15.45
C VAL A 218 -1.89 -9.09 15.09
N LEU A 219 -0.63 -8.81 14.72
CA LEU A 219 -0.18 -7.47 14.34
C LEU A 219 0.53 -7.47 13.00
N ALA A 220 0.15 -6.55 12.11
CA ALA A 220 0.95 -6.27 10.92
C ALA A 220 2.02 -5.21 11.24
N VAL A 221 3.24 -5.39 10.74
CA VAL A 221 4.38 -4.50 10.99
C VAL A 221 4.59 -3.54 9.81
N ALA A 222 4.71 -2.24 10.11
CA ALA A 222 4.92 -1.19 9.13
C ALA A 222 6.34 -1.15 8.57
N GLU A 223 6.51 -0.50 7.42
CA GLU A 223 7.82 -0.41 6.75
C GLU A 223 8.86 0.29 7.63
N ARG A 224 8.45 1.38 8.29
CA ARG A 224 9.34 2.21 9.10
C ARG A 224 9.48 1.71 10.53
N SER A 225 8.92 0.55 10.87
CA SER A 225 8.92 0.07 12.25
C SER A 225 10.33 -0.24 12.76
N CYS A 226 11.12 -1.00 12.01
CA CYS A 226 12.44 -1.45 12.42
C CYS A 226 13.34 -1.71 11.21
N ARG A 227 14.63 -1.98 11.50
CA ARG A 227 15.54 -2.51 10.49
C ARG A 227 15.11 -3.94 10.11
N PRO A 228 15.05 -4.27 8.82
CA PRO A 228 14.64 -5.61 8.38
C PRO A 228 15.68 -6.67 8.79
N ALA A 229 15.21 -7.82 9.26
CA ALA A 229 16.04 -9.01 9.46
C ALA A 229 16.70 -9.41 8.14
N LYS A 230 18.05 -9.42 8.10
CA LYS A 230 18.81 -9.78 6.91
C LYS A 230 20.10 -10.47 7.31
N ALA A 231 20.25 -11.73 6.91
CA ALA A 231 21.46 -12.53 7.13
C ALA A 231 22.04 -13.01 5.79
N ALA A 232 23.36 -13.06 5.67
CA ALA A 232 24.02 -13.54 4.47
C ALA A 232 23.79 -15.06 4.31
N PRO A 233 23.58 -15.59 3.09
CA PRO A 233 23.32 -17.03 2.88
C PRO A 233 24.35 -17.97 3.52
N GLY A 234 25.61 -17.55 3.60
CA GLY A 234 26.68 -18.34 4.24
C GLY A 234 26.55 -18.48 5.76
N THR A 235 25.68 -17.71 6.42
CA THR A 235 25.44 -17.78 7.88
C THR A 235 24.19 -18.56 8.23
N TRP A 236 23.47 -19.11 7.25
CA TRP A 236 22.20 -19.79 7.47
C TRP A 236 22.42 -21.18 8.08
N PRO A 237 21.76 -21.52 9.21
CA PRO A 237 21.91 -22.82 9.85
C PRO A 237 21.37 -23.94 8.96
N ASP A 238 21.71 -25.19 9.24
CA ASP A 238 21.14 -26.38 8.59
C ASP A 238 19.59 -26.38 8.67
N PRO A 239 18.85 -26.97 7.71
CA PRO A 239 17.38 -27.06 7.78
C PRO A 239 16.83 -28.00 8.86
N ALA A 240 17.63 -28.84 9.52
CA ALA A 240 17.19 -29.73 10.61
C ALA A 240 16.25 -29.11 11.69
N PRO A 241 16.45 -27.87 12.19
CA PRO A 241 15.50 -27.17 13.08
C PRO A 241 14.13 -26.83 12.47
N ILE A 242 13.93 -27.05 11.17
CA ILE A 242 12.67 -26.73 10.48
C ILE A 242 11.75 -27.94 10.51
N ARG A 243 10.62 -27.80 11.20
CA ARG A 243 9.53 -28.77 11.17
C ARG A 243 8.69 -28.56 9.91
N THR A 244 8.22 -29.64 9.28
CA THR A 244 7.31 -29.56 8.14
C THR A 244 5.90 -30.05 8.51
N LEU A 245 4.87 -29.31 8.11
CA LEU A 245 3.46 -29.69 8.17
C LEU A 245 2.88 -29.82 6.77
N THR A 246 2.14 -30.89 6.57
CA THR A 246 1.40 -31.26 5.36
C THR A 246 -0.10 -31.07 5.58
N ALA A 247 -0.89 -31.05 4.50
CA ALA A 247 -2.31 -30.68 4.54
C ALA A 247 -3.16 -31.66 5.39
N ASP A 248 -2.78 -32.93 5.43
CA ASP A 248 -3.41 -33.98 6.27
C ASP A 248 -3.38 -33.64 7.78
N ARG A 249 -2.41 -32.85 8.21
CA ARG A 249 -2.27 -32.39 9.60
C ARG A 249 -2.90 -31.02 9.86
N LEU A 250 -3.48 -30.40 8.83
CA LEU A 250 -4.07 -29.06 8.87
C LEU A 250 -5.59 -29.15 8.69
N SER A 251 -6.29 -29.52 9.77
CA SER A 251 -7.76 -29.56 9.78
C SER A 251 -8.38 -28.24 9.30
N GLY A 252 -9.36 -28.32 8.39
CA GLY A 252 -10.06 -27.15 7.85
C GLY A 252 -9.32 -26.38 6.75
N SER A 253 -8.13 -26.82 6.32
CA SER A 253 -7.52 -26.33 5.09
C SER A 253 -8.30 -26.84 3.87
N ARG A 254 -8.54 -25.95 2.90
CA ARG A 254 -9.22 -26.29 1.63
C ARG A 254 -8.13 -26.48 0.57
N PRO A 255 -8.24 -27.46 -0.35
CA PRO A 255 -7.28 -27.59 -1.44
C PRO A 255 -7.22 -26.32 -2.31
N GLY A 256 -6.02 -25.93 -2.74
CA GLY A 256 -5.79 -24.75 -3.57
C GLY A 256 -6.49 -24.82 -4.93
N THR A 257 -6.73 -26.02 -5.46
CA THR A 257 -7.51 -26.24 -6.70
C THR A 257 -8.97 -25.79 -6.59
N ALA A 258 -9.47 -25.62 -5.37
CA ALA A 258 -10.82 -25.15 -5.11
C ALA A 258 -10.89 -23.63 -4.88
N SER A 259 -9.79 -22.89 -5.13
CA SER A 259 -9.74 -21.42 -5.04
C SER A 259 -10.81 -20.76 -5.91
N PRO A 260 -11.65 -19.86 -5.35
CA PRO A 260 -12.57 -19.03 -6.13
C PRO A 260 -11.88 -17.92 -6.93
N THR A 261 -10.56 -17.72 -6.81
CA THR A 261 -9.81 -16.72 -7.58
C THR A 261 -8.80 -17.38 -8.51
N ARG A 262 -8.58 -16.77 -9.68
CA ARG A 262 -7.70 -17.33 -10.71
C ARG A 262 -6.83 -16.26 -11.36
N VAL A 263 -5.60 -16.64 -11.70
CA VAL A 263 -4.75 -15.90 -12.64
C VAL A 263 -5.04 -16.42 -14.04
N ASP A 264 -5.59 -15.57 -14.89
CA ASP A 264 -5.98 -15.92 -16.26
C ASP A 264 -4.79 -15.78 -17.22
N ARG A 265 -3.96 -14.75 -17.06
CA ARG A 265 -2.77 -14.51 -17.89
C ARG A 265 -1.78 -13.58 -17.19
N VAL A 266 -0.48 -13.73 -17.49
CA VAL A 266 0.57 -12.77 -17.10
C VAL A 266 1.13 -12.10 -18.35
N ARG A 267 1.34 -10.78 -18.29
CA ARG A 267 1.88 -9.96 -19.39
C ARG A 267 3.02 -9.08 -18.90
N TYR A 268 4.02 -8.88 -19.74
CA TYR A 268 5.06 -7.88 -19.51
C TYR A 268 4.63 -6.54 -20.10
N ALA A 269 4.81 -5.46 -19.34
CA ALA A 269 4.65 -4.12 -19.87
C ALA A 269 5.85 -3.83 -20.80
N ALA A 270 5.60 -3.57 -22.08
CA ALA A 270 6.63 -3.06 -22.98
C ALA A 270 7.01 -1.63 -22.56
N PRO A 271 8.25 -1.17 -22.77
CA PRO A 271 8.62 0.23 -22.55
C PRO A 271 7.67 1.14 -23.34
N THR A 272 7.01 2.05 -22.62
CA THR A 272 5.99 2.96 -23.19
C THR A 272 6.58 4.27 -23.70
N ARG A 273 7.83 4.59 -23.33
CA ARG A 273 8.46 5.90 -23.57
C ARG A 273 9.70 5.79 -24.45
N ARG A 274 9.98 6.88 -25.18
CA ARG A 274 11.16 7.05 -26.04
C ARG A 274 11.98 8.24 -25.52
N PRO A 275 13.02 8.00 -24.69
CA PRO A 275 13.76 9.06 -24.04
C PRO A 275 14.54 9.94 -25.01
N VAL A 276 14.58 11.26 -24.72
CA VAL A 276 15.51 12.20 -25.35
C VAL A 276 16.49 12.66 -24.28
N LEU A 277 17.75 12.25 -24.39
CA LEU A 277 18.81 12.65 -23.46
C LEU A 277 19.47 13.94 -23.96
N LEU A 278 19.53 14.94 -23.07
CA LEU A 278 20.09 16.24 -23.35
C LEU A 278 21.55 16.30 -22.89
N SER A 279 22.37 16.98 -23.69
CA SER A 279 23.79 17.23 -23.44
C SER A 279 24.08 18.73 -23.53
N GLY A 280 25.28 19.14 -23.10
CA GLY A 280 25.67 20.56 -23.01
C GLY A 280 25.63 21.07 -21.57
N THR A 281 25.71 22.39 -21.40
CA THR A 281 25.70 23.04 -20.08
C THR A 281 24.32 22.86 -19.40
N PRO A 282 24.24 22.88 -18.05
CA PRO A 282 22.97 22.79 -17.34
C PRO A 282 21.92 23.82 -17.79
N ALA A 283 22.35 25.02 -18.17
CA ALA A 283 21.47 26.07 -18.70
C ALA A 283 20.89 25.72 -20.08
N GLU A 284 21.70 25.18 -20.99
CA GLU A 284 21.26 24.73 -22.31
C GLU A 284 20.32 23.54 -22.20
N GLN A 285 20.67 22.56 -21.35
CA GLN A 285 19.82 21.40 -21.07
C GLN A 285 18.46 21.84 -20.50
N ALA A 286 18.46 22.75 -19.52
CA ALA A 286 17.22 23.26 -18.92
C ALA A 286 16.34 24.00 -19.93
N ALA A 287 16.91 24.87 -20.76
CA ALA A 287 16.17 25.59 -21.79
C ALA A 287 15.52 24.62 -22.80
N ARG A 288 16.29 23.65 -23.28
CA ARG A 288 15.80 22.63 -24.22
C ARG A 288 14.75 21.70 -23.59
N ALA A 289 14.91 21.36 -22.31
CA ALA A 289 13.93 20.57 -21.57
C ALA A 289 12.58 21.28 -21.49
N VAL A 290 12.57 22.57 -21.13
CA VAL A 290 11.33 23.36 -21.06
C VAL A 290 10.66 23.46 -22.43
N GLU A 291 11.42 23.63 -23.51
CA GLU A 291 10.89 23.62 -24.87
C GLU A 291 10.20 22.29 -25.21
N LEU A 292 10.86 21.16 -24.95
CA LEU A 292 10.31 19.82 -25.21
C LEU A 292 9.08 19.52 -24.36
N VAL A 293 9.10 19.91 -23.08
CA VAL A 293 7.96 19.76 -22.18
C VAL A 293 6.78 20.60 -22.67
N THR A 294 7.02 21.85 -23.08
CA THR A 294 5.97 22.75 -23.59
C THR A 294 5.38 22.23 -24.90
N ALA A 295 6.22 21.77 -25.82
CA ALA A 295 5.78 21.17 -27.09
C ALA A 295 4.93 19.91 -26.87
N ARG A 296 5.35 19.03 -25.94
CA ARG A 296 4.57 17.83 -25.58
C ARG A 296 3.26 18.18 -24.89
N ALA A 297 3.25 19.19 -24.02
CA ALA A 297 2.05 19.68 -23.36
C ALA A 297 1.05 20.31 -24.34
N ALA A 298 1.52 20.94 -25.42
CA ALA A 298 0.67 21.46 -26.50
C ALA A 298 0.16 20.37 -27.45
N ALA A 299 0.95 19.30 -27.67
CA ALA A 299 0.52 18.15 -28.46
C ALA A 299 -0.51 17.27 -27.73
N HIS A 300 -0.58 17.36 -26.39
CA HIS A 300 -1.59 16.73 -25.55
C HIS A 300 -2.60 17.79 -25.08
N ASP A 301 -3.53 18.17 -25.95
CA ASP A 301 -4.59 19.11 -25.58
C ASP A 301 -5.50 18.53 -24.48
N GLY A 302 -5.37 19.09 -23.28
CA GLY A 302 -6.22 18.82 -22.11
C GLY A 302 -5.84 17.60 -21.26
N PRO A 303 -6.33 17.51 -20.01
CA PRO A 303 -6.38 16.21 -19.34
C PRO A 303 -7.12 15.27 -20.28
N GLY A 304 -6.53 14.11 -20.61
CA GLY A 304 -7.16 13.12 -21.48
C GLY A 304 -8.62 12.86 -21.06
N PRO A 305 -9.49 12.38 -21.97
CA PRO A 305 -10.94 12.31 -21.76
C PRO A 305 -11.26 11.71 -20.39
N ARG A 306 -11.74 12.54 -19.47
CA ARG A 306 -12.15 12.07 -18.14
C ARG A 306 -13.50 11.40 -18.29
N THR A 307 -13.55 10.10 -18.01
CA THR A 307 -14.79 9.34 -18.03
C THR A 307 -15.73 9.88 -16.96
N ALA A 308 -16.95 10.27 -17.35
CA ALA A 308 -17.97 10.63 -16.37
C ALA A 308 -18.40 9.39 -15.57
N VAL A 309 -18.76 9.59 -14.29
CA VAL A 309 -19.42 8.54 -13.51
C VAL A 309 -20.76 8.19 -14.19
N PRO A 310 -21.06 6.91 -14.50
CA PRO A 310 -22.30 6.50 -15.16
C PRO A 310 -23.53 6.94 -14.38
N ALA A 311 -24.64 7.27 -15.06
CA ALA A 311 -25.89 7.66 -14.41
C ALA A 311 -26.47 6.52 -13.53
N PRO A 312 -27.27 6.85 -12.49
CA PRO A 312 -27.93 5.84 -11.66
C PRO A 312 -28.81 4.92 -12.48
N ASN A 313 -28.86 3.64 -12.11
CA ASN A 313 -29.84 2.73 -12.67
C ASN A 313 -31.20 2.94 -12.00
N ALA A 314 -32.22 3.32 -12.77
CA ALA A 314 -33.58 3.57 -12.25
C ALA A 314 -34.29 2.28 -11.77
N ALA A 315 -33.75 1.10 -12.07
CA ALA A 315 -34.31 -0.18 -11.68
C ALA A 315 -34.06 -0.48 -10.19
N THR A 316 -35.00 0.00 -9.35
CA THR A 316 -35.22 -0.34 -7.94
C THR A 316 -34.35 0.41 -6.91
N PRO A 317 -34.76 1.61 -6.46
CA PRO A 317 -34.12 2.26 -5.32
C PRO A 317 -34.39 1.43 -4.06
N TRP A 318 -33.35 0.83 -3.48
CA TRP A 318 -33.43 0.34 -2.11
C TRP A 318 -33.78 1.51 -1.20
N THR A 319 -34.95 1.46 -0.54
CA THR A 319 -35.48 2.59 0.22
C THR A 319 -34.84 2.76 1.60
N GLY A 320 -33.82 1.96 1.94
CA GLY A 320 -33.14 2.00 3.24
C GLY A 320 -33.94 1.44 4.42
N HIS A 321 -35.24 1.15 4.25
CA HIS A 321 -36.13 0.73 5.35
C HIS A 321 -36.18 -0.79 5.56
N SER A 322 -35.69 -1.58 4.61
CA SER A 322 -35.64 -3.05 4.73
C SER A 322 -34.20 -3.53 4.77
N ARG A 323 -33.78 -4.03 5.94
CA ARG A 323 -32.54 -4.81 6.11
C ARG A 323 -32.53 -6.12 5.29
N ALA A 324 -33.65 -6.47 4.62
CA ALA A 324 -33.90 -7.81 4.09
C ALA A 324 -33.56 -8.01 2.60
N ALA A 325 -33.23 -6.99 1.81
CA ALA A 325 -32.79 -7.22 0.42
C ALA A 325 -31.99 -6.06 -0.16
N LEU A 326 -30.74 -6.31 -0.52
CA LEU A 326 -30.06 -5.56 -1.58
C LEU A 326 -30.69 -6.01 -2.93
N PRO A 327 -31.44 -5.14 -3.65
CA PRO A 327 -32.23 -5.57 -4.79
C PRO A 327 -31.40 -5.79 -6.06
N GLY A 328 -31.50 -6.95 -6.72
CA GLY A 328 -30.79 -7.21 -7.96
C GLY A 328 -29.26 -7.29 -7.80
N PRO A 329 -28.48 -7.23 -8.89
CA PRO A 329 -27.02 -7.30 -8.80
C PRO A 329 -26.47 -6.00 -8.20
N ALA A 330 -26.25 -6.00 -6.88
CA ALA A 330 -25.62 -4.89 -6.17
C ALA A 330 -24.10 -4.96 -6.22
N VAL A 331 -23.44 -3.81 -6.37
CA VAL A 331 -22.02 -3.63 -6.07
C VAL A 331 -21.92 -2.89 -4.74
N LEU A 332 -21.46 -3.58 -3.70
CA LEU A 332 -21.25 -2.99 -2.38
C LEU A 332 -19.86 -2.37 -2.31
N ALA A 333 -19.76 -1.04 -2.29
CA ALA A 333 -18.50 -0.31 -2.15
C ALA A 333 -18.25 0.02 -0.67
N VAL A 334 -17.31 -0.69 -0.03
CA VAL A 334 -16.98 -0.59 1.39
C VAL A 334 -15.73 0.26 1.56
N THR A 335 -15.81 1.35 2.33
CA THR A 335 -14.64 2.20 2.59
C THR A 335 -14.70 2.89 3.95
N GLY A 336 -13.54 2.95 4.61
CA GLY A 336 -13.34 3.72 5.84
C GLY A 336 -13.10 5.21 5.60
N SER A 337 -12.88 5.60 4.34
CA SER A 337 -12.60 6.97 3.90
C SER A 337 -13.49 7.29 2.70
N PRO A 338 -14.75 7.70 2.91
CA PRO A 338 -15.71 8.03 1.83
C PRO A 338 -15.27 9.21 0.96
N ASP A 339 -14.44 10.09 1.52
CA ASP A 339 -13.74 11.14 0.79
C ASP A 339 -12.54 10.54 0.02
N ASP A 340 -11.54 11.35 -0.35
CA ASP A 340 -10.25 10.90 -0.87
C ASP A 340 -10.34 9.73 -1.90
N GLY A 341 -9.65 8.61 -1.61
CA GLY A 341 -9.66 7.39 -2.42
C GLY A 341 -11.03 6.70 -2.53
N GLY A 342 -11.98 6.99 -1.64
CA GLY A 342 -13.36 6.51 -1.70
C GLY A 342 -14.09 6.97 -2.97
N ARG A 343 -13.77 8.17 -3.49
CA ARG A 343 -14.37 8.71 -4.72
C ARG A 343 -14.04 7.87 -5.95
N ALA A 344 -12.77 7.49 -6.09
CA ALA A 344 -12.32 6.62 -7.17
C ALA A 344 -12.95 5.23 -7.05
N LEU A 345 -13.06 4.68 -5.82
CA LEU A 345 -13.74 3.41 -5.57
C LEU A 345 -15.21 3.46 -6.02
N LEU A 346 -15.96 4.49 -5.63
CA LEU A 346 -17.37 4.65 -6.00
C LEU A 346 -17.54 4.80 -7.52
N GLY A 347 -16.65 5.55 -8.17
CA GLY A 347 -16.70 5.76 -9.61
C GLY A 347 -16.47 4.46 -10.41
N GLU A 348 -15.52 3.63 -9.97
CA GLU A 348 -15.28 2.31 -10.56
C GLU A 348 -16.41 1.32 -10.24
N ALA A 349 -16.96 1.36 -9.01
CA ALA A 349 -18.13 0.57 -8.63
C ALA A 349 -19.34 0.89 -9.53
N ALA A 350 -19.58 2.17 -9.83
CA ALA A 350 -20.64 2.61 -10.74
C ALA A 350 -20.40 2.13 -12.18
N GLY A 351 -19.14 2.11 -12.65
CA GLY A 351 -18.76 1.50 -13.93
C GLY A 351 -19.14 0.03 -14.03
N LEU A 352 -18.82 -0.74 -12.98
CA LEU A 352 -19.16 -2.17 -12.90
C LEU A 352 -20.66 -2.40 -12.79
N ALA A 353 -21.34 -1.62 -11.94
CA ALA A 353 -22.79 -1.68 -11.78
C ALA A 353 -23.50 -1.44 -13.11
N ALA A 354 -23.09 -0.44 -13.88
CA ALA A 354 -23.64 -0.18 -15.21
C ALA A 354 -23.43 -1.38 -16.17
N ALA A 355 -22.24 -2.00 -16.15
CA ALA A 355 -21.93 -3.15 -17.01
C ALA A 355 -22.77 -4.40 -16.70
N ILE A 356 -23.23 -4.57 -15.46
CA ILE A 356 -24.06 -5.71 -15.03
C ILE A 356 -25.55 -5.37 -14.93
N GLY A 357 -25.97 -4.15 -15.30
CA GLY A 357 -27.35 -3.69 -15.12
C GLY A 357 -27.77 -3.59 -13.65
N GLY A 358 -26.82 -3.31 -12.76
CA GLY A 358 -26.97 -3.25 -11.32
C GLY A 358 -27.00 -1.83 -10.74
N HIS A 359 -26.72 -1.72 -9.45
CA HIS A 359 -26.64 -0.45 -8.70
C HIS A 359 -25.54 -0.51 -7.63
N VAL A 360 -25.12 0.65 -7.12
CA VAL A 360 -24.07 0.78 -6.11
C VAL A 360 -24.65 1.10 -4.74
N VAL A 361 -24.23 0.35 -3.72
CA VAL A 361 -24.47 0.70 -2.31
C VAL A 361 -23.14 1.06 -1.66
N ALA A 362 -23.01 2.29 -1.17
CA ALA A 362 -21.84 2.74 -0.42
C ALA A 362 -21.98 2.32 1.05
N ALA A 363 -21.06 1.52 1.58
CA ALA A 363 -21.00 1.15 2.99
C ALA A 363 -19.83 1.85 3.66
N THR A 364 -20.13 2.83 4.51
CA THR A 364 -19.13 3.82 4.93
C THR A 364 -19.46 4.49 6.27
N PRO A 365 -18.49 5.09 6.98
CA PRO A 365 -18.77 6.03 8.07
C PRO A 365 -19.71 7.18 7.64
N PRO A 366 -20.22 8.01 8.57
CA PRO A 366 -21.04 9.17 8.21
C PRO A 366 -20.37 10.07 7.15
N ALA A 367 -21.07 10.29 6.03
CA ALA A 367 -20.63 11.11 4.91
C ALA A 367 -21.84 11.82 4.27
N ASP A 368 -21.58 12.87 3.50
CA ASP A 368 -22.62 13.60 2.76
C ASP A 368 -23.25 12.71 1.67
N PRO A 369 -24.55 12.39 1.74
CA PRO A 369 -25.23 11.58 0.73
C PRO A 369 -25.19 12.19 -0.67
N VAL A 370 -25.15 13.52 -0.80
CA VAL A 370 -25.07 14.20 -2.10
C VAL A 370 -23.70 13.95 -2.73
N ALA A 371 -22.63 14.07 -1.94
CA ALA A 371 -21.28 13.74 -2.38
C ALA A 371 -21.15 12.26 -2.80
N LEU A 372 -21.66 11.33 -1.99
CA LEU A 372 -21.67 9.89 -2.33
C LEU A 372 -22.40 9.64 -3.65
N ALA A 373 -23.55 10.29 -3.85
CA ALA A 373 -24.36 10.17 -5.07
C ALA A 373 -23.61 10.68 -6.30
N ALA A 374 -22.95 11.84 -6.18
CA ALA A 374 -22.15 12.45 -7.24
C ALA A 374 -21.01 11.53 -7.71
N TRP A 375 -20.44 10.73 -6.80
CA TRP A 375 -19.33 9.83 -7.10
C TRP A 375 -19.73 8.40 -7.49
N GLY A 376 -21.01 8.06 -7.45
CA GLY A 376 -21.48 6.80 -8.03
C GLY A 376 -22.43 6.00 -7.17
N ALA A 377 -22.62 6.35 -5.89
CA ALA A 377 -23.54 5.63 -5.02
C ALA A 377 -25.00 5.88 -5.44
N ASP A 378 -25.81 4.82 -5.40
CA ASP A 378 -27.26 4.90 -5.64
C ASP A 378 -28.03 4.78 -4.31
N ALA A 379 -27.39 4.23 -3.28
CA ALA A 379 -27.81 4.27 -1.87
C ALA A 379 -26.61 4.13 -0.92
N ALA A 380 -26.82 4.33 0.38
CA ALA A 380 -25.77 4.21 1.38
C ALA A 380 -26.17 3.44 2.66
N LEU A 381 -25.21 2.70 3.21
CA LEU A 381 -25.20 2.08 4.52
C LEU A 381 -24.22 2.86 5.40
N ARG A 382 -24.75 3.62 6.36
CA ARG A 382 -23.97 4.39 7.33
C ARG A 382 -23.65 3.53 8.54
N PHE A 383 -22.37 3.32 8.83
CA PHE A 383 -21.96 2.60 10.03
C PHE A 383 -22.21 3.40 11.31
N THR A 384 -22.64 2.73 12.39
CA THR A 384 -22.71 3.33 13.74
C THR A 384 -21.37 3.28 14.49
N GLY A 385 -20.46 2.39 14.08
CA GLY A 385 -19.09 2.24 14.55
C GLY A 385 -18.15 1.93 13.39
N THR A 386 -16.86 2.23 13.51
CA THR A 386 -15.91 2.20 12.38
C THR A 386 -14.78 1.19 12.54
N GLU A 387 -14.84 0.33 13.54
CA GLU A 387 -13.79 -0.66 13.80
C GLU A 387 -13.86 -1.82 12.78
N PRO A 388 -12.74 -2.18 12.12
CA PRO A 388 -12.78 -3.10 10.99
C PRO A 388 -13.42 -4.46 11.27
N ARG A 389 -13.14 -5.06 12.44
CA ARG A 389 -13.66 -6.38 12.81
C ARG A 389 -15.19 -6.36 13.01
N PRO A 390 -15.76 -5.50 13.86
CA PRO A 390 -17.21 -5.35 13.95
C PRO A 390 -17.89 -5.00 12.62
N VAL A 391 -17.28 -4.12 11.80
CA VAL A 391 -17.82 -3.77 10.48
C VAL A 391 -17.92 -5.01 9.58
N ALA A 392 -16.85 -5.81 9.50
CA ALA A 392 -16.85 -7.03 8.70
C ALA A 392 -17.93 -8.03 9.15
N ALA A 393 -18.13 -8.19 10.47
CA ALA A 393 -19.17 -9.05 11.02
C ALA A 393 -20.58 -8.54 10.69
N ALA A 394 -20.82 -7.23 10.82
CA ALA A 394 -22.10 -6.60 10.49
C ALA A 394 -22.44 -6.72 8.99
N LEU A 395 -21.45 -6.50 8.13
CA LEU A 395 -21.57 -6.70 6.68
C LEU A 395 -21.83 -8.17 6.32
N ALA A 396 -21.15 -9.11 6.98
CA ALA A 396 -21.40 -10.54 6.78
C ALA A 396 -22.83 -10.94 7.16
N ALA A 397 -23.34 -10.41 8.28
CA ALA A 397 -24.72 -10.64 8.71
C ALA A 397 -25.73 -10.06 7.70
N LEU A 398 -25.48 -8.85 7.19
CA LEU A 398 -26.30 -8.22 6.15
C LEU A 398 -26.31 -9.07 4.87
N VAL A 399 -25.14 -9.48 4.38
CA VAL A 399 -25.01 -10.25 3.14
C VAL A 399 -25.70 -11.62 3.28
N ARG A 400 -25.53 -12.33 4.40
CA ARG A 400 -26.21 -13.62 4.64
C ARG A 400 -27.72 -13.49 4.82
N GLY A 401 -28.17 -12.38 5.41
CA GLY A 401 -29.60 -12.11 5.63
C GLY A 401 -30.33 -11.58 4.40
N SER A 402 -29.61 -11.26 3.32
CA SER A 402 -30.20 -10.73 2.09
C SER A 402 -30.80 -11.84 1.23
N ALA A 403 -31.97 -11.58 0.63
CA ALA A 403 -32.63 -12.52 -0.28
C ALA A 403 -31.77 -12.89 -1.51
N ALA A 404 -30.86 -12.01 -1.92
CA ALA A 404 -29.85 -12.25 -2.94
C ALA A 404 -28.50 -11.72 -2.46
N LEU A 405 -27.42 -12.43 -2.79
CA LEU A 405 -26.06 -11.95 -2.54
C LEU A 405 -25.74 -10.76 -3.45
N PRO A 406 -24.98 -9.76 -2.99
CA PRO A 406 -24.44 -8.75 -3.89
C PRO A 406 -23.56 -9.44 -4.95
N TRP A 407 -23.53 -8.87 -6.16
CA TRP A 407 -22.70 -9.41 -7.23
C TRP A 407 -21.21 -9.29 -6.90
N ALA A 408 -20.82 -8.15 -6.31
CA ALA A 408 -19.47 -7.93 -5.81
C ALA A 408 -19.46 -7.06 -4.54
N VAL A 409 -18.40 -7.21 -3.75
CA VAL A 409 -18.03 -6.30 -2.66
C VAL A 409 -16.63 -5.76 -2.96
N LEU A 410 -16.53 -4.44 -3.08
CA LEU A 410 -15.30 -3.74 -3.45
C LEU A 410 -14.85 -2.87 -2.29
N GLY A 411 -13.54 -2.79 -2.06
CA GLY A 411 -12.93 -1.83 -1.15
C GLY A 411 -11.70 -1.19 -1.78
N GLY A 412 -11.18 -0.11 -1.20
CA GLY A 412 -9.87 0.39 -1.53
C GLY A 412 -8.76 -0.55 -1.05
N ALA A 413 -7.54 -0.30 -1.50
CA ALA A 413 -6.34 -1.00 -1.04
C ALA A 413 -5.70 -0.35 0.21
N THR A 414 -6.47 0.42 0.98
CA THR A 414 -6.05 1.03 2.24
C THR A 414 -5.94 -0.04 3.35
N PRO A 415 -5.20 0.21 4.45
CA PRO A 415 -5.13 -0.74 5.56
C PRO A 415 -6.50 -1.12 6.14
N TRP A 416 -7.40 -0.15 6.32
CA TRP A 416 -8.74 -0.36 6.87
C TRP A 416 -9.60 -1.21 5.91
N ASP A 417 -9.65 -0.84 4.63
CA ASP A 417 -10.49 -1.50 3.64
C ASP A 417 -10.02 -2.96 3.42
N ARG A 418 -8.70 -3.18 3.40
CA ARG A 418 -8.10 -4.53 3.33
C ARG A 418 -8.49 -5.39 4.52
N GLU A 419 -8.47 -4.85 5.74
CA GLU A 419 -8.86 -5.59 6.94
C GLU A 419 -10.34 -5.99 6.88
N VAL A 420 -11.23 -5.05 6.60
CA VAL A 420 -12.68 -5.33 6.53
C VAL A 420 -12.98 -6.40 5.49
N LEU A 421 -12.47 -6.25 4.26
CA LEU A 421 -12.73 -7.22 3.19
C LEU A 421 -12.08 -8.58 3.46
N ALA A 422 -10.91 -8.62 4.10
CA ALA A 422 -10.25 -9.86 4.48
C ALA A 422 -11.06 -10.65 5.50
N ARG A 423 -11.56 -9.99 6.55
CA ARG A 423 -12.44 -10.62 7.56
C ARG A 423 -13.79 -11.03 6.95
N LEU A 424 -14.36 -10.18 6.09
CA LEU A 424 -15.58 -10.50 5.36
C LEU A 424 -15.42 -11.73 4.46
N ALA A 425 -14.26 -11.88 3.79
CA ALA A 425 -13.94 -13.05 2.98
C ALA A 425 -13.89 -14.35 3.81
N VAL A 426 -13.34 -14.30 5.03
CA VAL A 426 -13.37 -15.44 5.97
C VAL A 426 -14.81 -15.75 6.37
N HIS A 427 -15.57 -14.72 6.77
CA HIS A 427 -16.96 -14.89 7.15
C HIS A 427 -17.79 -15.54 6.04
N LEU A 428 -17.64 -15.09 4.80
CA LEU A 428 -18.43 -15.56 3.66
C LEU A 428 -17.83 -16.79 2.95
N ASP A 429 -16.69 -17.31 3.43
CA ASP A 429 -15.92 -18.39 2.81
C ASP A 429 -15.67 -18.20 1.30
N THR A 430 -15.28 -16.99 0.89
CA THR A 430 -15.11 -16.60 -0.51
C THR A 430 -13.73 -15.98 -0.79
N GLY A 431 -13.28 -16.07 -2.04
CA GLY A 431 -11.98 -15.55 -2.44
C GLY A 431 -11.95 -14.02 -2.59
N LEU A 432 -10.78 -13.42 -2.35
CA LEU A 432 -10.54 -11.97 -2.42
C LEU A 432 -9.44 -11.63 -3.42
N LEU A 433 -9.79 -10.93 -4.50
CA LEU A 433 -8.82 -10.34 -5.42
C LEU A 433 -8.16 -9.14 -4.75
N SER A 434 -6.83 -9.14 -4.65
CA SER A 434 -6.11 -8.09 -3.93
C SER A 434 -5.45 -7.08 -4.87
N ASP A 435 -5.58 -5.79 -4.52
CA ASP A 435 -4.79 -4.68 -5.06
C ASP A 435 -4.87 -4.52 -6.59
N LEU A 436 -6.10 -4.57 -7.12
CA LEU A 436 -6.35 -4.43 -8.55
C LEU A 436 -6.02 -3.01 -9.03
N THR A 437 -5.26 -2.91 -10.12
CA THR A 437 -4.93 -1.66 -10.84
C THR A 437 -5.78 -1.43 -12.08
N GLY A 438 -6.61 -2.42 -12.45
CA GLY A 438 -7.68 -2.30 -13.43
C GLY A 438 -8.82 -3.22 -13.03
N VAL A 439 -10.07 -2.85 -13.35
CA VAL A 439 -11.26 -3.61 -12.97
C VAL A 439 -12.28 -3.61 -14.10
N GLY A 440 -13.03 -4.71 -14.24
CA GLY A 440 -14.05 -4.88 -15.25
C GLY A 440 -14.78 -6.20 -15.11
N THR A 441 -15.49 -6.58 -16.17
CA THR A 441 -16.25 -7.82 -16.24
C THR A 441 -15.69 -8.74 -17.30
N ARG A 442 -15.80 -10.05 -17.09
CA ARG A 442 -15.57 -11.05 -18.14
C ARG A 442 -16.66 -12.11 -18.16
N PRO A 443 -16.92 -12.75 -19.32
CA PRO A 443 -17.80 -13.90 -19.36
C PRO A 443 -17.20 -15.08 -18.57
N GLY A 444 -18.03 -15.70 -17.75
CA GLY A 444 -17.78 -16.95 -17.04
C GLY A 444 -18.46 -18.13 -17.73
N ARG A 445 -18.38 -19.30 -17.09
CA ARG A 445 -19.15 -20.48 -17.51
C ARG A 445 -20.64 -20.25 -17.28
N GLU A 446 -21.48 -20.90 -18.07
CA GLU A 446 -22.94 -20.88 -17.92
C GLU A 446 -23.55 -19.46 -17.98
N GLY A 447 -22.94 -18.56 -18.74
CA GLY A 447 -23.44 -17.18 -18.92
C GLY A 447 -23.23 -16.26 -17.72
N ARG A 448 -22.56 -16.72 -16.65
CA ARG A 448 -22.28 -15.89 -15.47
C ARG A 448 -21.30 -14.76 -15.81
N VAL A 449 -21.60 -13.54 -15.35
CA VAL A 449 -20.66 -12.41 -15.46
C VAL A 449 -19.73 -12.39 -14.24
N LEU A 450 -18.42 -12.40 -14.49
CA LEU A 450 -17.38 -12.47 -13.46
C LEU A 450 -16.65 -11.14 -13.33
N LEU A 451 -16.30 -10.79 -12.09
CA LEU A 451 -15.38 -9.72 -11.76
C LEU A 451 -13.99 -10.12 -12.23
N ALA A 452 -13.36 -9.25 -13.00
CA ALA A 452 -12.01 -9.43 -13.49
C ALA A 452 -11.22 -8.12 -13.38
N GLY A 453 -9.90 -8.22 -13.41
CA GLY A 453 -9.06 -7.07 -13.30
C GLY A 453 -7.59 -7.36 -13.56
N GLY A 454 -6.82 -6.30 -13.72
CA GLY A 454 -5.37 -6.36 -13.75
C GLY A 454 -4.83 -6.12 -12.35
N LYS A 455 -3.79 -6.83 -11.94
CA LYS A 455 -3.02 -6.50 -10.74
C LYS A 455 -1.53 -6.57 -11.03
N PRO A 456 -0.70 -5.80 -10.31
CA PRO A 456 0.74 -5.97 -10.34
C PRO A 456 1.10 -7.41 -9.97
N ALA A 457 2.05 -7.96 -10.72
CA ALA A 457 2.74 -9.19 -10.41
C ALA A 457 4.23 -8.89 -10.25
N SER A 458 5.01 -9.89 -9.82
CA SER A 458 6.46 -9.74 -9.70
C SER A 458 7.09 -9.26 -11.01
N ASN A 459 8.15 -8.45 -10.89
CA ASN A 459 9.10 -8.16 -11.96
C ASN A 459 8.51 -7.33 -13.13
N GLY A 460 7.73 -6.29 -12.81
CA GLY A 460 7.14 -5.38 -13.81
C GLY A 460 6.04 -6.00 -14.68
N SER A 461 5.60 -7.23 -14.35
CA SER A 461 4.52 -7.91 -15.05
C SER A 461 3.14 -7.55 -14.46
N HIS A 462 2.10 -7.70 -15.26
CA HIS A 462 0.70 -7.55 -14.88
C HIS A 462 -0.01 -8.90 -15.02
N ALA A 463 -0.77 -9.28 -14.00
CA ALA A 463 -1.62 -10.46 -14.03
C ALA A 463 -3.07 -10.05 -14.28
N ASP A 464 -3.67 -10.61 -15.34
CA ASP A 464 -5.12 -10.64 -15.54
C ASP A 464 -5.69 -11.68 -14.55
N VAL A 465 -6.58 -11.26 -13.66
CA VAL A 465 -7.18 -12.11 -12.62
C VAL A 465 -8.71 -12.02 -12.63
N SER A 466 -9.36 -13.03 -12.07
CA SER A 466 -10.82 -13.04 -11.95
C SER A 466 -11.32 -13.86 -10.77
N SER A 467 -12.57 -13.60 -10.38
CA SER A 467 -13.24 -14.27 -9.27
C SER A 467 -14.45 -15.06 -9.75
N THR A 468 -14.63 -16.26 -9.21
CA THR A 468 -15.85 -17.07 -9.27
C THR A 468 -16.55 -17.14 -7.91
N GLY A 469 -16.02 -16.45 -6.88
CA GLY A 469 -16.61 -16.39 -5.54
C GLY A 469 -18.02 -15.80 -5.53
N GLN A 470 -18.80 -16.09 -4.49
CA GLN A 470 -20.14 -15.51 -4.31
C GLN A 470 -20.30 -15.04 -2.86
N PRO A 471 -20.37 -13.71 -2.60
CA PRO A 471 -20.13 -12.62 -3.55
C PRO A 471 -18.66 -12.56 -4.02
N GLN A 472 -18.40 -11.75 -5.06
CA GLN A 472 -17.04 -11.54 -5.60
C GLN A 472 -16.35 -10.39 -4.89
N LEU A 473 -15.28 -10.68 -4.15
CA LEU A 473 -14.58 -9.66 -3.37
C LEU A 473 -13.33 -9.15 -4.09
N ALA A 474 -13.11 -7.84 -4.06
CA ALA A 474 -11.86 -7.24 -4.53
C ALA A 474 -11.45 -5.98 -3.77
N THR A 475 -10.14 -5.77 -3.60
CA THR A 475 -9.58 -4.46 -3.22
C THR A 475 -8.98 -3.78 -4.44
N LEU A 476 -9.20 -2.47 -4.57
CA LEU A 476 -8.76 -1.64 -5.69
C LEU A 476 -7.66 -0.69 -5.25
N ARG A 477 -6.58 -0.62 -6.01
CA ARG A 477 -5.57 0.43 -5.87
C ARG A 477 -6.13 1.72 -6.46
N THR A 478 -6.91 2.46 -5.69
CA THR A 478 -7.69 3.62 -6.13
C THR A 478 -6.85 4.65 -6.92
N GLY A 479 -5.62 4.96 -6.49
CA GLY A 479 -4.71 5.85 -7.22
C GLY A 479 -4.24 5.35 -8.60
N ALA A 480 -4.43 4.07 -8.93
CA ALA A 480 -4.12 3.52 -10.26
C ALA A 480 -5.21 3.85 -11.29
N PHE A 481 -6.41 4.26 -10.86
CA PHE A 481 -7.52 4.58 -11.75
C PHE A 481 -7.45 6.04 -12.22
N ALA A 482 -8.04 6.33 -13.37
CA ALA A 482 -8.12 7.71 -13.87
C ALA A 482 -9.20 8.47 -13.07
N PRO A 483 -8.95 9.72 -12.65
CA PRO A 483 -9.98 10.54 -12.03
C PRO A 483 -11.21 10.67 -12.93
N ARG A 484 -12.38 10.33 -12.39
CA ARG A 484 -13.67 10.47 -13.09
C ARG A 484 -14.26 11.86 -12.87
N VAL A 485 -15.15 12.27 -13.78
CA VAL A 485 -15.97 13.47 -13.56
C VAL A 485 -17.21 13.06 -12.75
N PRO A 486 -17.50 13.71 -11.61
CA PRO A 486 -18.69 13.39 -10.83
C PRO A 486 -19.97 13.64 -11.64
N ARG A 487 -21.05 12.92 -11.31
CA ARG A 487 -22.38 13.15 -11.87
C ARG A 487 -22.82 14.58 -11.56
N ALA A 488 -23.59 15.19 -12.46
CA ALA A 488 -24.28 16.44 -12.16
C ALA A 488 -25.20 16.25 -10.94
N LEU A 489 -25.29 17.28 -10.07
CA LEU A 489 -25.86 17.19 -8.74
C LEU A 489 -27.23 16.48 -8.73
N LEU A 490 -27.32 15.41 -7.93
CA LEU A 490 -28.52 14.58 -7.78
C LEU A 490 -29.22 14.91 -6.45
N ALA A 491 -30.52 14.62 -6.37
CA ALA A 491 -31.23 14.60 -5.08
C ALA A 491 -30.52 13.63 -4.09
N PRO A 492 -30.65 13.84 -2.76
CA PRO A 492 -30.05 12.95 -1.78
C PRO A 492 -30.47 11.48 -2.00
N ILE A 493 -29.49 10.58 -1.93
CA ILE A 493 -29.73 9.13 -2.02
C ILE A 493 -30.29 8.56 -0.71
N PRO A 494 -31.00 7.42 -0.73
CA PRO A 494 -31.44 6.73 0.48
C PRO A 494 -30.26 6.30 1.36
N VAL A 495 -30.38 6.50 2.68
CA VAL A 495 -29.37 6.11 3.67
C VAL A 495 -30.02 5.27 4.76
N ALA A 496 -29.47 4.10 5.04
CA ALA A 496 -29.82 3.31 6.23
C ALA A 496 -28.64 3.20 7.20
N ALA A 497 -28.94 3.05 8.48
CA ALA A 497 -27.91 2.74 9.47
C ALA A 497 -27.59 1.23 9.46
N LEU A 498 -26.30 0.90 9.44
CA LEU A 498 -25.79 -0.41 9.77
C LEU A 498 -25.25 -0.37 11.20
N ASP A 499 -25.87 -1.16 12.08
CA ASP A 499 -25.43 -1.28 13.46
C ASP A 499 -24.11 -2.04 13.54
N VAL A 500 -23.10 -1.39 14.10
CA VAL A 500 -21.73 -1.89 14.26
C VAL A 500 -21.34 -1.67 15.73
N PRO A 501 -21.24 -2.74 16.53
CA PRO A 501 -20.87 -2.62 17.95
C PRO A 501 -19.38 -2.31 18.12
N HIS A 502 -18.98 -1.96 19.34
CA HIS A 502 -17.57 -1.75 19.71
C HIS A 502 -16.79 -3.08 19.76
N ASP A 503 -15.51 -3.08 19.37
CA ASP A 503 -14.60 -4.22 19.53
C ASP A 503 -14.07 -4.28 20.98
N PRO A 504 -14.41 -5.29 21.79
CA PRO A 504 -14.00 -5.33 23.19
C PRO A 504 -12.49 -5.57 23.41
N HIS A 505 -11.72 -5.83 22.34
CA HIS A 505 -10.30 -6.18 22.43
C HIS A 505 -9.35 -5.18 21.75
N VAL A 506 -9.89 -4.13 21.15
CA VAL A 506 -9.11 -3.09 20.46
C VAL A 506 -9.63 -1.72 20.85
N TRP A 507 -8.76 -0.83 21.27
CA TRP A 507 -9.08 0.56 21.59
C TRP A 507 -8.25 1.48 20.73
N ARG A 508 -8.84 2.52 20.13
CA ARG A 508 -8.16 3.42 19.17
C ARG A 508 -8.39 4.88 19.51
N TRP A 509 -7.33 5.70 19.44
CA TRP A 509 -7.40 7.14 19.69
C TRP A 509 -6.20 7.88 19.05
N GLY A 510 -6.18 9.21 19.17
CA GLY A 510 -5.02 10.02 18.78
C GLY A 510 -4.70 9.92 17.29
N ARG A 511 -5.69 10.21 16.44
CA ARG A 511 -5.47 10.32 14.99
C ARG A 511 -4.81 11.64 14.65
N GLU A 512 -3.65 11.58 14.01
CA GLU A 512 -2.88 12.75 13.59
C GLU A 512 -2.61 12.67 12.09
N ALA A 513 -2.98 13.70 11.34
CA ALA A 513 -2.67 13.78 9.92
C ALA A 513 -1.18 14.07 9.71
N GLU A 514 -0.50 13.23 8.92
CA GLU A 514 0.89 13.49 8.52
C GLU A 514 0.96 14.58 7.43
N ASP A 515 0.00 14.61 6.50
CA ASP A 515 -0.05 15.54 5.35
C ASP A 515 -1.42 15.45 4.64
N ASP A 516 -1.64 16.28 3.61
CA ASP A 516 -2.79 16.19 2.70
C ASP A 516 -2.67 14.94 1.79
N PHE A 517 -3.56 13.98 2.03
CA PHE A 517 -3.57 12.72 1.29
C PHE A 517 -3.83 12.93 -0.20
N ASP A 518 -4.70 13.85 -0.62
CA ASP A 518 -5.11 13.97 -2.01
C ASP A 518 -4.20 14.91 -2.82
N ALA A 519 -3.23 15.56 -2.19
CA ALA A 519 -2.34 16.53 -2.82
C ALA A 519 -1.75 16.04 -4.15
N LEU A 520 -1.14 14.84 -4.16
CA LEU A 520 -0.52 14.29 -5.39
C LEU A 520 -1.52 13.93 -6.49
N GLU A 521 -2.75 13.59 -6.14
CA GLU A 521 -3.78 13.21 -7.12
C GLU A 521 -4.40 14.44 -7.80
N ARG A 522 -4.52 15.55 -7.05
CA ARG A 522 -4.98 16.84 -7.59
C ARG A 522 -3.88 17.58 -8.36
N ALA A 523 -2.62 17.25 -8.12
CA ALA A 523 -1.47 17.93 -8.69
C ALA A 523 -1.39 17.78 -10.23
N GLY A 524 -1.38 18.91 -10.94
CA GLY A 524 -1.06 18.94 -12.37
C GLY A 524 0.42 18.67 -12.65
N THR A 525 1.30 19.03 -11.72
CA THR A 525 2.74 18.81 -11.79
C THR A 525 3.24 18.22 -10.47
N VAL A 526 4.12 17.22 -10.53
CA VAL A 526 4.71 16.58 -9.35
C VAL A 526 6.23 16.55 -9.49
N ILE A 527 6.94 16.93 -8.42
CA ILE A 527 8.40 16.80 -8.33
C ILE A 527 8.70 15.60 -7.42
N GLY A 528 9.29 14.55 -7.98
CA GLY A 528 9.73 13.37 -7.24
C GLY A 528 11.17 13.50 -6.77
N LEU A 529 11.38 13.36 -5.46
CA LEU A 529 12.69 13.40 -4.82
C LEU A 529 13.20 12.00 -4.50
N GLY A 530 14.42 11.70 -4.94
CA GLY A 530 15.13 10.47 -4.60
C GLY A 530 16.20 10.67 -3.54
N ALA A 531 16.84 9.57 -3.13
CA ALA A 531 17.94 9.59 -2.16
C ALA A 531 19.19 10.33 -2.67
N GLY A 532 19.26 10.68 -3.95
CA GLY A 532 20.32 11.54 -4.50
C GLY A 532 20.18 13.03 -4.14
N VAL A 533 19.04 13.44 -3.57
CA VAL A 533 18.84 14.80 -3.04
C VAL A 533 18.81 14.74 -1.52
N ASP A 534 19.77 15.42 -0.89
CA ASP A 534 19.84 15.50 0.57
C ASP A 534 18.64 16.24 1.16
N ALA A 535 18.04 15.68 2.22
CA ALA A 535 16.84 16.23 2.84
C ALA A 535 17.06 17.62 3.45
N GLY A 536 18.27 17.92 3.92
CA GLY A 536 18.64 19.24 4.43
C GLY A 536 18.65 20.33 3.36
N ARG A 537 18.54 19.97 2.08
CA ARG A 537 18.64 20.88 0.94
C ARG A 537 17.34 21.02 0.14
N TYR A 538 16.23 20.48 0.64
CA TYR A 538 14.93 20.58 -0.05
C TYR A 538 14.44 22.03 -0.21
N ALA A 539 14.93 22.97 0.63
CA ALA A 539 14.69 24.40 0.45
C ALA A 539 15.18 24.94 -0.90
N GLU A 540 16.20 24.33 -1.52
CA GLU A 540 16.72 24.72 -2.84
C GLU A 540 15.78 24.31 -3.99
N ILE A 541 14.86 23.35 -3.75
CA ILE A 541 13.85 22.91 -4.72
C ILE A 541 12.59 23.80 -4.68
N GLU A 542 12.38 24.50 -3.57
CA GLU A 542 11.17 25.29 -3.32
C GLU A 542 10.87 26.34 -4.40
N PRO A 543 11.86 27.10 -4.93
CA PRO A 543 11.61 28.03 -6.03
C PRO A 543 11.03 27.34 -7.27
N LEU A 544 11.58 26.18 -7.65
CA LEU A 544 11.08 25.41 -8.78
C LEU A 544 9.67 24.89 -8.52
N ARG A 545 9.41 24.39 -7.30
CA ARG A 545 8.10 23.93 -6.86
C ARG A 545 7.04 25.03 -7.00
N ALA A 546 7.35 26.22 -6.50
CA ALA A 546 6.46 27.37 -6.56
C ALA A 546 6.15 27.80 -8.01
N VAL A 547 7.19 27.88 -8.86
CA VAL A 547 7.03 28.22 -10.29
C VAL A 547 6.11 27.24 -11.01
N LEU A 548 6.27 25.95 -10.74
CA LEU A 548 5.48 24.91 -11.36
C LEU A 548 4.09 24.74 -10.72
N GLY A 549 3.84 25.31 -9.54
CA GLY A 549 2.68 24.97 -8.71
C GLY A 549 2.64 23.47 -8.45
N ALA A 550 3.80 22.87 -8.18
CA ALA A 550 3.97 21.43 -8.07
C ALA A 550 3.81 20.94 -6.64
N GLU A 551 3.39 19.68 -6.52
CA GLU A 551 3.47 18.95 -5.25
C GLU A 551 4.75 18.12 -5.17
N LEU A 552 5.29 17.96 -3.96
CA LEU A 552 6.44 17.08 -3.73
C LEU A 552 6.00 15.65 -3.53
N ALA A 553 6.67 14.74 -4.21
CA ALA A 553 6.60 13.31 -4.00
C ALA A 553 7.99 12.75 -3.69
N ALA A 554 8.05 11.52 -3.19
CA ALA A 554 9.31 10.90 -2.80
C ALA A 554 9.40 9.44 -3.23
N THR A 555 10.64 8.99 -3.39
CA THR A 555 10.95 7.56 -3.40
C THR A 555 10.78 6.98 -1.99
N ARG A 556 10.54 5.67 -1.91
CA ARG A 556 10.49 4.94 -0.64
C ARG A 556 11.69 5.19 0.28
N LYS A 557 12.91 5.30 -0.27
CA LYS A 557 14.11 5.56 0.54
C LYS A 557 14.02 6.91 1.29
N VAL A 558 13.36 7.89 0.70
CA VAL A 558 13.18 9.23 1.28
C VAL A 558 12.12 9.22 2.38
N THR A 559 10.98 8.58 2.15
CA THR A 559 9.90 8.47 3.14
C THR A 559 10.29 7.54 4.31
N ASP A 560 11.05 6.49 4.05
CA ASP A 560 11.60 5.60 5.10
C ASP A 560 12.58 6.34 6.02
N ALA A 561 13.34 7.29 5.48
CA ALA A 561 14.23 8.15 6.25
C ALA A 561 13.48 9.24 7.04
N GLY A 562 12.17 9.38 6.84
CA GLY A 562 11.34 10.41 7.49
C GLY A 562 11.45 11.81 6.88
N ALA A 563 12.11 11.95 5.72
CA ALA A 563 12.31 13.25 5.08
C ALA A 563 11.03 13.80 4.40
N LEU A 564 10.10 12.93 4.01
CA LEU A 564 8.75 13.28 3.57
C LEU A 564 7.72 12.30 4.16
N ALA A 565 6.47 12.75 4.29
CA ALA A 565 5.35 11.95 4.79
C ALA A 565 5.09 10.72 3.90
N HIS A 566 4.53 9.65 4.49
CA HIS A 566 4.35 8.39 3.74
C HIS A 566 3.37 8.52 2.57
N CYS A 567 2.34 9.34 2.69
CA CYS A 567 1.39 9.67 1.61
C CYS A 567 2.02 10.36 0.40
N ARG A 568 3.27 10.86 0.51
CA ARG A 568 4.06 11.42 -0.59
C ARG A 568 4.84 10.37 -1.38
N GLN A 569 4.86 9.12 -0.92
CA GLN A 569 5.59 8.03 -1.58
C GLN A 569 4.91 7.63 -2.91
N LEU A 570 5.69 7.54 -3.99
CA LEU A 570 5.22 6.98 -5.26
C LEU A 570 5.81 5.59 -5.51
N GLY A 571 5.04 4.76 -6.22
CA GLY A 571 5.47 3.45 -6.67
C GLY A 571 4.53 2.30 -6.31
N VAL A 572 4.98 1.06 -6.53
CA VAL A 572 4.24 -0.18 -6.26
C VAL A 572 3.77 -0.27 -4.81
N THR A 573 4.57 0.26 -3.88
CA THR A 573 4.29 0.25 -2.44
C THR A 573 3.81 1.60 -1.92
N GLY A 574 3.74 2.61 -2.78
CA GLY A 574 3.21 3.92 -2.47
C GLY A 574 1.97 4.18 -3.32
N ARG A 575 1.84 5.42 -3.77
CA ARG A 575 0.75 5.85 -4.63
C ARG A 575 1.12 5.78 -6.11
N ALA A 576 0.09 5.65 -6.93
CA ALA A 576 0.17 5.92 -8.35
C ALA A 576 -0.57 7.23 -8.64
N VAL A 577 -0.02 8.06 -9.53
CA VAL A 577 -0.59 9.34 -9.94
C VAL A 577 -0.38 9.55 -11.43
N ALA A 578 -1.18 10.43 -12.03
CA ALA A 578 -1.11 10.75 -13.46
C ALA A 578 -1.00 12.27 -13.69
N PRO A 579 0.06 12.92 -13.18
CA PRO A 579 0.27 14.35 -13.40
C PRO A 579 0.56 14.62 -14.89
N ARG A 580 0.31 15.85 -15.34
CA ARG A 580 0.71 16.30 -16.68
C ARG A 580 2.23 16.30 -16.82
N LEU A 581 2.92 16.70 -15.76
CA LEU A 581 4.39 16.72 -15.68
C LEU A 581 4.86 16.05 -14.39
N TYR A 582 5.77 15.09 -14.52
CA TYR A 582 6.51 14.51 -13.41
C TYR A 582 8.00 14.80 -13.58
N LEU A 583 8.62 15.46 -12.60
CA LEU A 583 10.05 15.77 -12.58
C LEU A 583 10.77 14.90 -11.55
N ALA A 584 11.53 13.91 -12.00
CA ALA A 584 12.34 13.03 -11.16
C ALA A 584 13.72 13.64 -10.91
N ILE A 585 14.02 14.01 -9.66
CA ILE A 585 15.30 14.61 -9.25
C ILE A 585 16.03 13.65 -8.30
N GLY A 586 17.24 13.24 -8.68
CA GLY A 586 18.06 12.34 -7.86
C GLY A 586 17.46 10.95 -7.66
N ILE A 587 16.63 10.50 -8.62
CA ILE A 587 15.97 9.18 -8.62
C ILE A 587 16.75 8.25 -9.54
N SER A 588 17.13 7.07 -9.04
CA SER A 588 17.86 6.06 -9.83
C SER A 588 17.01 5.36 -10.89
N GLY A 589 15.68 5.35 -10.71
CA GLY A 589 14.73 4.76 -11.67
C GLY A 589 14.38 3.30 -11.41
N SER A 590 14.23 2.91 -10.14
CA SER A 590 13.68 1.59 -9.83
C SER A 590 12.31 1.41 -10.50
N PRO A 591 12.05 0.29 -11.21
CA PRO A 591 10.73 0.00 -11.79
C PRO A 591 9.60 0.06 -10.76
N HIS A 592 9.89 -0.29 -9.51
CA HIS A 592 8.94 -0.17 -8.41
C HIS A 592 8.50 1.27 -8.15
N HIS A 593 9.41 2.25 -8.25
CA HIS A 593 9.04 3.67 -8.10
C HIS A 593 8.29 4.16 -9.33
N LEU A 594 8.82 3.85 -10.51
CA LEU A 594 8.32 4.36 -11.78
C LEU A 594 6.92 3.85 -12.13
N ALA A 595 6.53 2.67 -11.65
CA ALA A 595 5.15 2.19 -11.73
C ALA A 595 4.12 3.16 -11.13
N GLY A 596 4.53 4.00 -10.17
CA GLY A 596 3.67 5.04 -9.59
C GLY A 596 3.44 6.24 -10.49
N VAL A 597 4.23 6.41 -11.55
CA VAL A 597 4.17 7.56 -12.47
C VAL A 597 4.10 7.15 -13.93
N ASP A 598 3.83 5.86 -14.20
CA ASP A 598 3.78 5.31 -15.57
C ASP A 598 2.76 6.04 -16.45
N ARG A 599 1.67 6.54 -15.85
CA ARG A 599 0.60 7.32 -16.52
C ARG A 599 0.86 8.82 -16.60
N ALA A 600 2.00 9.33 -16.14
CA ALA A 600 2.30 10.76 -16.24
C ALA A 600 2.33 11.21 -17.72
N GLY A 601 1.82 12.40 -18.02
CA GLY A 601 1.83 12.92 -19.40
C GLY A 601 3.25 13.07 -19.95
N THR A 602 4.13 13.72 -19.17
CA THR A 602 5.56 13.87 -19.48
C THR A 602 6.39 13.60 -18.24
N VAL A 603 7.43 12.79 -18.38
CA VAL A 603 8.42 12.47 -17.36
C VAL A 603 9.75 13.11 -17.73
N VAL A 604 10.25 14.00 -16.87
CA VAL A 604 11.57 14.60 -16.97
C VAL A 604 12.45 14.02 -15.86
N ALA A 605 13.65 13.56 -16.19
CA ALA A 605 14.59 13.00 -15.22
C ALA A 605 15.88 13.83 -15.17
N VAL A 606 16.35 14.13 -13.95
CA VAL A 606 17.63 14.77 -13.68
C VAL A 606 18.49 13.83 -12.85
N ASN A 607 19.60 13.39 -13.41
CA ASN A 607 20.56 12.52 -12.73
C ASN A 607 21.98 12.80 -13.22
N SER A 608 22.96 12.75 -12.33
CA SER A 608 24.37 12.95 -12.67
C SER A 608 25.01 11.69 -13.29
N ASP A 609 24.43 10.51 -13.03
CA ASP A 609 24.87 9.24 -13.63
C ASP A 609 24.20 9.04 -15.00
N PRO A 610 24.94 9.10 -16.13
CA PRO A 610 24.39 8.91 -17.48
C PRO A 610 23.77 7.52 -17.69
N ASP A 611 24.18 6.52 -16.92
CA ASP A 611 23.73 5.14 -17.04
C ASP A 611 22.57 4.83 -16.07
N ALA A 612 22.04 5.86 -15.38
CA ALA A 612 20.94 5.68 -14.44
C ALA A 612 19.69 5.08 -15.12
N PRO A 613 19.10 3.99 -14.57
CA PRO A 613 17.91 3.34 -15.13
C PRO A 613 16.71 4.26 -15.37
N VAL A 614 16.62 5.37 -14.64
CA VAL A 614 15.54 6.37 -14.80
C VAL A 614 15.44 6.90 -16.23
N PHE A 615 16.58 6.99 -16.94
CA PHE A 615 16.62 7.50 -18.29
C PHE A 615 15.93 6.60 -19.30
N ALA A 616 15.86 5.29 -19.06
CA ALA A 616 15.08 4.36 -19.90
C ALA A 616 13.56 4.56 -19.79
N HIS A 617 13.11 5.28 -18.76
CA HIS A 617 11.71 5.44 -18.41
C HIS A 617 11.24 6.91 -18.38
N CYS A 618 12.04 7.83 -18.91
CA CYS A 618 11.68 9.25 -19.04
C CYS A 618 11.40 9.65 -20.50
N ASP A 619 10.79 10.81 -20.70
CA ASP A 619 10.64 11.44 -22.02
C ASP A 619 11.74 12.46 -22.32
N VAL A 620 12.28 13.09 -21.26
CA VAL A 620 13.44 14.01 -21.32
C VAL A 620 14.39 13.67 -20.19
N GLY A 621 15.66 13.41 -20.50
CA GLY A 621 16.71 13.20 -19.51
C GLY A 621 17.73 14.34 -19.53
N LEU A 622 18.07 14.87 -18.36
CA LEU A 622 19.15 15.83 -18.14
C LEU A 622 20.27 15.12 -17.38
N VAL A 623 21.41 14.96 -18.05
CA VAL A 623 22.62 14.36 -17.46
C VAL A 623 23.46 15.49 -16.88
N ALA A 624 23.18 15.83 -15.63
CA ALA A 624 23.84 16.92 -14.91
C ALA A 624 23.52 16.86 -13.41
N ASP A 625 24.28 17.61 -12.61
CA ASP A 625 24.00 17.78 -11.20
C ASP A 625 22.69 18.55 -11.00
N TRP A 626 21.83 18.06 -10.09
CA TRP A 626 20.55 18.68 -9.81
C TRP A 626 20.70 20.10 -9.25
N GLN A 627 21.80 20.38 -8.55
CA GLN A 627 22.09 21.68 -7.94
C GLN A 627 22.28 22.78 -8.99
N ASP A 628 22.80 22.42 -10.16
CA ASP A 628 22.98 23.36 -11.28
C ASP A 628 21.73 23.42 -12.16
N VAL A 629 21.07 22.27 -12.34
CA VAL A 629 19.89 22.14 -13.20
C VAL A 629 18.64 22.77 -12.59
N VAL A 630 18.41 22.63 -11.29
CA VAL A 630 17.19 23.15 -10.63
C VAL A 630 17.06 24.67 -10.73
N PRO A 631 18.10 25.48 -10.43
CA PRO A 631 18.06 26.92 -10.65
C PRO A 631 17.85 27.27 -12.13
N ALA A 632 18.51 26.55 -13.05
CA ALA A 632 18.37 26.77 -14.48
C ALA A 632 16.96 26.48 -15.00
N LEU A 633 16.34 25.38 -14.56
CA LEU A 633 14.95 25.03 -14.84
C LEU A 633 14.00 26.07 -14.27
N THR A 634 14.22 26.52 -13.04
CA THR A 634 13.41 27.57 -12.39
C THR A 634 13.40 28.84 -13.24
N ALA A 635 14.58 29.29 -13.67
CA ALA A 635 14.72 30.46 -14.52
C ALA A 635 14.08 30.26 -15.92
N ALA A 636 14.19 29.07 -16.50
CA ALA A 636 13.60 28.76 -17.81
C ALA A 636 12.06 28.71 -17.77
N PHE A 637 11.47 28.08 -16.75
CA PHE A 637 10.02 28.06 -16.57
C PHE A 637 9.45 29.44 -16.24
N HIS A 638 10.17 30.28 -15.48
CA HIS A 638 9.78 31.68 -15.24
C HIS A 638 9.68 32.51 -16.52
N ARG A 639 10.53 32.25 -17.52
CA ARG A 639 10.54 32.96 -18.80
C ARG A 639 9.47 32.47 -19.78
N THR A 640 8.80 31.35 -19.48
CA THR A 640 7.81 30.75 -20.37
C THR A 640 6.40 31.19 -19.95
N PRO A 641 5.58 31.79 -20.84
CA PRO A 641 4.22 32.19 -20.51
C PRO A 641 3.39 30.97 -20.07
N ARG A 642 2.77 31.03 -18.89
CA ARG A 642 1.83 29.98 -18.46
C ARG A 642 0.54 30.09 -19.27
N PRO A 643 -0.01 28.98 -19.81
CA PRO A 643 -1.43 28.97 -20.14
C PRO A 643 -2.21 29.26 -18.86
N ALA A 644 -3.21 30.15 -18.93
CA ALA A 644 -4.01 30.53 -17.78
C ALA A 644 -4.54 29.27 -17.06
N PRO A 645 -4.53 29.22 -15.72
CA PRO A 645 -5.17 28.12 -15.01
C PRO A 645 -6.62 28.04 -15.48
N ALA A 646 -7.05 26.86 -15.92
CA ALA A 646 -8.46 26.61 -16.14
C ALA A 646 -9.15 26.93 -14.81
N VAL A 647 -9.94 27.99 -14.81
CA VAL A 647 -10.72 28.43 -13.65
C VAL A 647 -11.53 27.22 -13.24
N ALA A 648 -11.18 26.63 -12.08
CA ALA A 648 -12.06 25.69 -11.42
C ALA A 648 -13.36 26.46 -11.19
N ALA A 649 -14.44 26.02 -11.83
CA ALA A 649 -15.76 26.46 -11.42
C ALA A 649 -15.86 26.12 -9.92
N ALA A 650 -15.84 27.16 -9.08
CA ALA A 650 -16.17 27.06 -7.68
C ALA A 650 -17.60 26.49 -7.55
N PRO A 651 -17.91 25.78 -6.45
CA PRO A 651 -18.97 24.77 -6.39
C PRO A 651 -20.36 25.21 -6.84
#